data_AF-Q1IWK9-F1
#
_entry.id   AF-Q1IWK9-F1
#
_cell.length_a   1.000
_cell.length_b   1.000
_cell.length_c   1.000
_cell.angle_alpha   90.00
_cell.angle_beta   90.00
_cell.angle_gamma   90.00
#
_symmetry.space_group_name_H-M   'P 1'
#
loop_
_entity.id
_entity.type
_entity.pdbx_description
1 polymer ?
#
loop_
_entity_poly.entity_id
_entity_poly.type
_entity_poly.pdbx_seq_one_letter_code
_entity_poly.pdbx_strand_id
1 'polypeptide(L)'
;MKRTQAILLLGAALTLGSATQASAAGLSRSLYEKALRGDKQTVGVIVRFSFPNTARGRALFKTARQQLSARIAQLGPAAGFIQQALNSGRATQLWLDQSVYLPMTPAQAQAVSLLPYVDAVFENFKVQVPKAVALSAASAPAGTPWHLQKIGAPQAWAAGFRGQNVRIGHLDTGIDPNHPELAGKLAAFAEFNAEGDRVQSQPHDTTNHGTHTAGLLVGKDVGVAPQAKLISALVLPNNEGTFAQVIAGMQYVLDPDNNADTDDGADVVNMSLGIPGTYNEFIVPVQNMLKAGVVPVFAIGNFGPGSATTGSPGNLPDAIGVGAVDQNGQVASFSSRGPVAWQGQINGVFVKPDIAAPGVNITSTFPNGQYGALSGTSQASPIAAGAVALLLSAKPGSSVDAIKNALFSSASNAGSKNNNVGYGLISVPGALAKLGVNVGGSQPTPQPQPQPTPQPQPQPQPQPQPQPQPQPQPQPQPQPTPQPQPTGPAGYTLCAVEGGTCTNVANKQVAFGTAGRYVYGTNDASPSFKCTVEEWGGNDPARGQLKGCFVKNSSGSPAPAPTPAPAPQPPSSGKKPSVLLVDDDMGQGADVTNALRDAIKANAASGGAFVWNTQTQGAVPLDQLQRADIVIWATGEQYQNTITPQDQNTLRQYLAGGGRLLVTGQDVGYDIGNSDFYRSVLKTRFVADSSGTPKFVTRGAFGNTAFTLNAQGSAGNQYYPDVIADLNGSQVVASWGSANANAGTITAQSIRVDPNKNRAQQKVEDPRGLVERLAANVIGSILNQVLGGQQPTQRPRVTAQNAGENAGAIVVNDAGKYRTVNMGFGLEGLSPNSRNLLIKTSFDWLMR
;
A
#
# COMPACT_ATOMS: atom_id res chain seq x y z
N MET A 1 27.67 21.62 39.69
CA MET A 1 27.21 22.34 38.48
C MET A 1 27.98 21.77 37.31
N LYS A 2 27.35 20.92 36.51
CA LYS A 2 28.02 20.12 35.47
C LYS A 2 27.24 20.20 34.15
N ARG A 3 28.02 20.31 33.07
CA ARG A 3 27.73 20.03 31.66
C ARG A 3 27.25 21.18 30.78
N THR A 4 28.25 21.88 30.26
CA THR A 4 28.30 22.43 28.90
C THR A 4 28.91 21.38 27.95
N GLN A 5 28.46 21.41 26.69
CA GLN A 5 29.05 20.81 25.47
C GLN A 5 29.01 19.28 25.26
N ALA A 6 28.17 18.86 24.30
CA ALA A 6 28.56 18.03 23.14
C ALA A 6 27.39 18.00 22.12
N ILE A 7 27.44 18.92 21.15
CA ILE A 7 26.77 18.80 19.84
C ILE A 7 27.82 18.16 18.92
N LEU A 8 27.58 16.96 18.36
CA LEU A 8 28.12 16.50 17.07
C LEU A 8 27.72 15.02 16.79
N LEU A 9 27.28 14.79 15.55
CA LEU A 9 27.30 13.55 14.77
C LEU A 9 26.34 12.40 15.13
N LEU A 10 25.19 12.38 14.44
CA LEU A 10 24.56 11.15 13.94
C LEU A 10 23.66 11.48 12.74
N GLY A 11 24.30 11.95 11.68
CA GLY A 11 23.73 12.01 10.34
C GLY A 11 24.56 11.11 9.43
N ALA A 12 23.93 10.04 8.92
CA ALA A 12 24.31 9.18 7.79
C ALA A 12 24.08 7.70 8.14
N ALA A 13 23.00 7.12 7.59
CA ALA A 13 22.93 5.77 7.04
C ALA A 13 21.45 5.37 6.92
N LEU A 14 20.82 5.66 5.78
CA LEU A 14 19.60 5.00 5.27
C LEU A 14 19.40 5.44 3.82
N THR A 15 20.35 5.09 2.95
CA THR A 15 20.17 5.15 1.49
C THR A 15 19.57 3.82 1.03
N LEU A 16 18.25 3.71 1.11
CA LEU A 16 17.51 2.57 0.56
C LEU A 16 17.24 2.80 -0.91
N GLY A 17 17.93 2.03 -1.76
CA GLY A 17 17.71 1.99 -3.19
C GLY A 17 16.33 1.44 -3.56
N SER A 18 15.66 2.16 -4.45
CA SER A 18 14.71 1.68 -5.46
C SER A 18 13.82 0.47 -5.11
N ALA A 19 12.89 0.63 -4.17
CA ALA A 19 11.77 -0.29 -4.03
C ALA A 19 10.66 0.08 -5.04
N THR A 20 10.70 -0.53 -6.23
CA THR A 20 9.53 -0.59 -7.10
C THR A 20 8.59 -1.69 -6.62
N GLN A 21 7.38 -1.28 -6.22
CA GLN A 21 6.14 -2.05 -6.02
C GLN A 21 6.13 -3.17 -4.94
N ALA A 22 5.34 -2.90 -3.90
CA ALA A 22 4.47 -3.83 -3.15
C ALA A 22 5.12 -5.06 -2.48
N SER A 23 5.48 -4.95 -1.19
CA SER A 23 5.57 -6.14 -0.30
C SER A 23 5.48 -5.89 1.22
N ALA A 24 5.01 -4.73 1.70
CA ALA A 24 4.41 -4.63 3.04
C ALA A 24 2.89 -4.53 2.84
N ALA A 25 2.20 -5.67 2.73
CA ALA A 25 0.82 -5.75 2.22
C ALA A 25 -0.24 -4.97 3.02
N GLY A 26 0.12 -4.28 4.11
CA GLY A 26 -0.77 -3.42 4.88
C GLY A 26 -0.30 -1.97 5.08
N LEU A 27 0.95 -1.58 4.86
CA LEU A 27 1.42 -0.23 5.18
C LEU A 27 1.19 0.76 4.03
N SER A 28 0.61 1.92 4.31
CA SER A 28 0.44 2.97 3.30
C SER A 28 1.78 3.43 2.75
N ARG A 29 1.81 3.74 1.44
CA ARG A 29 3.02 4.23 0.76
C ARG A 29 3.61 5.47 1.43
N SER A 30 2.76 6.39 1.89
CA SER A 30 3.22 7.62 2.53
C SER A 30 3.94 7.35 3.85
N LEU A 31 3.43 6.45 4.69
CA LEU A 31 4.09 6.02 5.93
C LEU A 31 5.39 5.28 5.63
N TYR A 32 5.38 4.40 4.61
CA TYR A 32 6.57 3.69 4.18
C TYR A 32 7.67 4.66 3.76
N GLU A 33 7.36 5.63 2.90
CA GLU A 33 8.33 6.64 2.44
C GLU A 33 8.84 7.53 3.58
N LYS A 34 7.98 7.91 4.54
CA LYS A 34 8.40 8.64 5.75
C LYS A 34 9.32 7.80 6.63
N ALA A 35 9.04 6.50 6.79
CA ALA A 35 9.88 5.57 7.53
C ALA A 35 11.25 5.39 6.86
N LEU A 36 11.30 5.26 5.53
CA LEU A 36 12.55 5.18 4.76
C LEU A 36 13.43 6.42 4.96
N ARG A 37 12.84 7.61 5.07
CA ARG A 37 13.54 8.86 5.36
C ARG A 37 13.99 9.00 6.82
N GLY A 38 13.61 8.06 7.68
CA GLY A 38 13.91 8.11 9.11
C GLY A 38 13.14 9.18 9.88
N ASP A 39 11.97 9.61 9.36
CA ASP A 39 11.16 10.66 9.97
C ASP A 39 10.74 10.29 11.40
N LYS A 40 10.90 11.23 12.32
CA LYS A 40 10.68 11.06 13.76
C LYS A 40 9.40 11.76 14.23
N GLN A 41 8.77 12.56 13.38
CA GLN A 41 7.54 13.24 13.74
C GLN A 41 6.42 12.22 13.93
N THR A 42 5.71 12.33 15.05
CA THR A 42 4.52 11.54 15.31
C THR A 42 3.39 12.04 14.42
N VAL A 43 2.69 11.11 13.77
CA VAL A 43 1.52 11.36 12.92
C VAL A 43 0.35 10.52 13.42
N GLY A 44 -0.87 10.95 13.11
CA GLY A 44 -2.06 10.14 13.37
C GLY A 44 -2.09 8.92 12.45
N VAL A 45 -2.24 7.73 13.02
CA VAL A 45 -2.21 6.45 12.28
C VAL A 45 -3.48 5.66 12.58
N ILE A 46 -4.06 5.08 11.54
CA ILE A 46 -5.14 4.11 11.62
C ILE A 46 -4.54 2.71 11.46
N VAL A 47 -4.81 1.84 12.43
CA VAL A 47 -4.43 0.43 12.40
C VAL A 47 -5.69 -0.40 12.27
N ARG A 48 -5.92 -0.94 11.08
CA ARG A 48 -7.07 -1.79 10.76
C ARG A 48 -6.73 -3.26 10.99
N PHE A 49 -7.68 -3.99 11.55
CA PHE A 49 -7.57 -5.41 11.84
C PHE A 49 -8.44 -6.22 10.91
N SER A 50 -8.01 -7.45 10.61
CA SER A 50 -8.78 -8.40 9.83
C SER A 50 -9.64 -9.29 10.74
N PHE A 51 -10.95 -9.21 10.58
CA PHE A 51 -11.86 -10.19 11.15
C PHE A 51 -13.15 -10.35 10.33
N PRO A 52 -13.74 -11.56 10.32
CA PRO A 52 -14.95 -11.81 9.56
C PRO A 52 -16.13 -11.08 10.21
N ASN A 53 -16.71 -10.13 9.48
CA ASN A 53 -17.96 -9.48 9.87
C ASN A 53 -19.15 -10.10 9.13
N THR A 54 -19.72 -11.16 9.71
CA THR A 54 -20.84 -11.93 9.15
C THR A 54 -22.21 -11.52 9.69
N ALA A 55 -22.23 -10.77 10.79
CA ALA A 55 -23.47 -10.26 11.37
C ALA A 55 -24.14 -9.24 10.44
N ARG A 56 -25.47 -9.14 10.53
CA ARG A 56 -26.30 -8.20 9.77
C ARG A 56 -27.26 -7.47 10.70
N GLY A 57 -27.80 -6.35 10.24
CA GLY A 57 -28.65 -5.47 11.04
C GLY A 57 -27.91 -4.97 12.29
N ARG A 58 -28.67 -4.65 13.34
CA ARG A 58 -28.13 -4.08 14.60
C ARG A 58 -27.17 -5.01 15.34
N ALA A 59 -27.32 -6.34 15.20
CA ALA A 59 -26.40 -7.32 15.77
C ALA A 59 -24.93 -7.14 15.28
N LEU A 60 -24.74 -6.48 14.13
CA LEU A 60 -23.44 -6.09 13.62
C LEU A 60 -22.66 -5.21 14.60
N PHE A 61 -23.31 -4.26 15.29
CA PHE A 61 -22.60 -3.27 16.11
C PHE A 61 -21.94 -3.92 17.32
N LYS A 62 -22.71 -4.74 18.04
CA LYS A 62 -22.22 -5.53 19.17
C LYS A 62 -21.10 -6.48 18.74
N THR A 63 -21.31 -7.18 17.62
CA THR A 63 -20.34 -8.13 17.07
C THR A 63 -19.04 -7.43 16.67
N ALA A 64 -19.12 -6.31 15.95
CA ALA A 64 -17.95 -5.58 15.48
C ALA A 64 -17.11 -5.03 16.65
N ARG A 65 -17.76 -4.46 17.68
CA ARG A 65 -17.08 -3.99 18.91
C ARG A 65 -16.38 -5.13 19.66
N GLN A 66 -17.07 -6.25 19.84
CA GLN A 66 -16.52 -7.43 20.50
C GLN A 66 -15.36 -8.03 19.71
N GLN A 67 -15.50 -8.17 18.39
CA GLN A 67 -14.45 -8.72 17.53
C GLN A 67 -13.22 -7.81 17.48
N LEU A 68 -13.40 -6.50 17.38
CA LEU A 68 -12.29 -5.56 17.44
C LEU A 68 -11.54 -5.68 18.77
N SER A 69 -12.27 -5.67 19.89
CA SER A 69 -11.67 -5.81 21.23
C SER A 69 -10.97 -7.16 21.39
N ALA A 70 -11.57 -8.25 20.91
CA ALA A 70 -10.98 -9.58 20.93
C ALA A 70 -9.72 -9.67 20.08
N ARG A 71 -9.69 -9.02 18.90
CA ARG A 71 -8.49 -8.98 18.05
C ARG A 71 -7.35 -8.21 18.71
N ILE A 72 -7.64 -7.07 19.31
CA ILE A 72 -6.64 -6.30 20.06
C ILE A 72 -6.08 -7.12 21.22
N ALA A 73 -6.94 -7.81 21.97
CA ALA A 73 -6.52 -8.69 23.07
C ALA A 73 -5.67 -9.90 22.59
N GLN A 74 -5.98 -10.46 21.43
CA GLN A 74 -5.26 -11.61 20.84
C GLN A 74 -3.83 -11.30 20.41
N LEU A 75 -3.46 -10.02 20.28
CA LEU A 75 -2.09 -9.61 20.02
C LEU A 75 -1.15 -9.92 21.20
N GLY A 76 -1.71 -10.19 22.38
CA GLY A 76 -0.95 -10.51 23.59
C GLY A 76 -0.01 -9.38 24.02
N PRO A 77 1.08 -9.69 24.75
CA PRO A 77 2.06 -8.68 25.20
C PRO A 77 2.67 -7.86 24.05
N ALA A 78 2.71 -8.42 22.84
CA ALA A 78 3.31 -7.78 21.65
C ALA A 78 2.57 -6.49 21.22
N ALA A 79 1.29 -6.35 21.57
CA ALA A 79 0.54 -5.11 21.36
C ALA A 79 -0.19 -4.64 22.63
N GLY A 80 0.32 -4.99 23.82
CA GLY A 80 -0.17 -4.48 25.09
C GLY A 80 -0.21 -2.95 25.11
N PHE A 81 0.65 -2.29 24.33
CA PHE A 81 0.65 -0.84 24.16
C PHE A 81 -0.64 -0.29 23.51
N ILE A 82 -1.30 -1.02 22.60
CA ILE A 82 -2.57 -0.57 21.99
C ILE A 82 -3.66 -0.59 23.05
N GLN A 83 -3.77 -1.68 23.80
CA GLN A 83 -4.73 -1.79 24.90
C GLN A 83 -4.46 -0.75 25.98
N GLN A 84 -3.20 -0.49 26.29
CA GLN A 84 -2.82 0.53 27.26
C GLN A 84 -3.10 1.95 26.74
N ALA A 85 -2.86 2.22 25.45
CA ALA A 85 -3.20 3.48 24.82
C ALA A 85 -4.72 3.73 24.90
N LEU A 86 -5.53 2.71 24.60
CA LEU A 86 -6.98 2.74 24.77
C LEU A 86 -7.39 3.04 26.21
N ASN A 87 -6.84 2.30 27.18
CA ASN A 87 -7.13 2.50 28.60
C ASN A 87 -6.72 3.89 29.11
N SER A 88 -5.70 4.50 28.50
CA SER A 88 -5.21 5.85 28.84
C SER A 88 -5.87 6.98 28.04
N GLY A 89 -6.83 6.67 27.15
CA GLY A 89 -7.49 7.65 26.31
C GLY A 89 -6.60 8.27 25.22
N ARG A 90 -5.52 7.58 24.83
CA ARG A 90 -4.58 8.02 23.78
C ARG A 90 -4.80 7.34 22.43
N ALA A 91 -5.81 6.48 22.36
CA ALA A 91 -6.22 5.78 21.17
C ALA A 91 -7.75 5.70 21.13
N THR A 92 -8.30 5.64 19.92
CA THR A 92 -9.75 5.68 19.70
C THR A 92 -10.18 4.46 18.90
N GLN A 93 -11.19 3.72 19.39
CA GLN A 93 -11.74 2.58 18.66
C GLN A 93 -12.69 3.04 17.56
N LEU A 94 -12.42 2.55 16.36
CA LEU A 94 -13.21 2.77 15.16
C LEU A 94 -13.82 1.42 14.72
N TRP A 95 -14.72 0.87 15.53
CA TRP A 95 -15.36 -0.43 15.33
C TRP A 95 -16.07 -0.61 13.97
N LEU A 96 -16.66 0.45 13.40
CA LEU A 96 -17.30 0.37 12.08
C LEU A 96 -16.26 0.13 10.98
N ASP A 97 -15.04 0.61 11.19
CA ASP A 97 -13.89 0.46 10.29
C ASP A 97 -12.99 -0.72 10.65
N GLN A 98 -13.28 -1.43 11.75
CA GLN A 98 -12.45 -2.51 12.29
C GLN A 98 -11.03 -2.02 12.66
N SER A 99 -10.90 -0.77 13.10
CA SER A 99 -9.60 -0.15 13.31
C SER A 99 -9.47 0.59 14.64
N VAL A 100 -8.25 1.00 14.94
CA VAL A 100 -7.91 1.88 16.06
C VAL A 100 -7.09 3.04 15.52
N TYR A 101 -7.44 4.25 15.97
CA TYR A 101 -6.59 5.43 15.80
C TYR A 101 -5.55 5.50 16.93
N LEU A 102 -4.30 5.81 16.58
CA LEU A 102 -3.26 6.13 17.55
C LEU A 102 -2.16 7.02 16.93
N PRO A 103 -1.59 7.96 17.70
CA PRO A 103 -0.43 8.73 17.26
C PRO A 103 0.84 7.87 17.31
N MET A 104 1.55 7.76 16.18
CA MET A 104 2.79 6.98 16.07
C MET A 104 3.81 7.65 15.14
N THR A 105 5.10 7.36 15.30
CA THR A 105 6.09 7.70 14.26
C THR A 105 5.99 6.72 13.09
N PRO A 106 6.43 7.10 11.88
CA PRO A 106 6.40 6.22 10.70
C PRO A 106 7.10 4.87 10.91
N ALA A 107 8.21 4.82 11.65
CA ALA A 107 8.90 3.58 11.99
C ALA A 107 8.05 2.68 12.90
N GLN A 108 7.30 3.27 13.83
CA GLN A 108 6.39 2.54 14.71
C GLN A 108 5.19 2.01 13.92
N ALA A 109 4.62 2.82 13.02
CA ALA A 109 3.53 2.41 12.14
C ALA A 109 3.94 1.25 11.22
N GLN A 110 5.13 1.34 10.63
CA GLN A 110 5.72 0.25 9.84
C GLN A 110 5.79 -1.04 10.65
N ALA A 111 6.18 -0.96 11.91
CA ALA A 111 6.28 -2.15 12.73
C ALA A 111 4.94 -2.73 13.17
N VAL A 112 3.96 -1.87 13.46
CA VAL A 112 2.59 -2.31 13.74
C VAL A 112 2.00 -3.03 12.54
N SER A 113 2.35 -2.64 11.31
CA SER A 113 1.91 -3.33 10.10
C SER A 113 2.41 -4.78 9.99
N LEU A 114 3.39 -5.19 10.82
CA LEU A 114 3.95 -6.54 10.86
C LEU A 114 3.27 -7.43 11.91
N LEU A 115 2.41 -6.86 12.76
CA LEU A 115 1.73 -7.60 13.83
C LEU A 115 0.67 -8.56 13.25
N PRO A 116 0.43 -9.71 13.90
CA PRO A 116 -0.66 -10.61 13.51
C PRO A 116 -2.01 -9.90 13.46
N TYR A 117 -2.89 -10.32 12.55
CA TYR A 117 -4.25 -9.78 12.38
C TYR A 117 -4.35 -8.31 11.94
N VAL A 118 -3.25 -7.56 11.84
CA VAL A 118 -3.27 -6.23 11.23
C VAL A 118 -3.41 -6.38 9.72
N ASP A 119 -4.46 -5.78 9.18
CA ASP A 119 -4.81 -5.81 7.76
C ASP A 119 -4.17 -4.62 7.02
N ALA A 120 -4.29 -3.43 7.60
CA ALA A 120 -3.76 -2.21 7.02
C ALA A 120 -3.32 -1.21 8.10
N VAL A 121 -2.32 -0.41 7.79
CA VAL A 121 -1.81 0.69 8.59
C VAL A 121 -1.62 1.89 7.68
N PHE A 122 -2.38 2.95 7.89
CA PHE A 122 -2.38 4.13 7.02
C PHE A 122 -2.50 5.42 7.84
N GLU A 123 -2.13 6.53 7.22
CA GLU A 123 -2.24 7.84 7.89
C GLU A 123 -3.69 8.24 8.07
N ASN A 124 -3.98 8.89 9.20
CA ASN A 124 -5.24 9.57 9.41
C ASN A 124 -5.31 10.82 8.51
N PHE A 125 -5.72 10.62 7.25
CA PHE A 125 -5.72 11.65 6.23
C PHE A 125 -6.90 12.62 6.37
N LYS A 126 -6.76 13.79 5.74
CA LYS A 126 -7.76 14.85 5.76
C LYS A 126 -8.90 14.60 4.77
N VAL A 127 -10.12 14.90 5.21
CA VAL A 127 -11.36 14.89 4.44
C VAL A 127 -11.94 16.30 4.47
N GLN A 128 -12.61 16.74 3.41
CA GLN A 128 -13.09 18.12 3.31
C GLN A 128 -14.46 18.22 2.65
N VAL A 129 -15.11 19.36 2.82
CA VAL A 129 -16.27 19.73 2.00
C VAL A 129 -15.79 19.99 0.56
N PRO A 130 -16.38 19.35 -0.47
CA PRO A 130 -16.11 19.70 -1.86
C PRO A 130 -16.37 21.19 -2.06
N LYS A 131 -15.40 21.94 -2.63
CA LYS A 131 -15.53 23.39 -2.83
C LYS A 131 -16.88 23.72 -3.47
N ALA A 132 -17.79 24.29 -2.69
CA ALA A 132 -19.07 24.76 -3.16
C ALA A 132 -18.90 26.20 -3.67
N VAL A 133 -19.67 26.57 -4.69
CA VAL A 133 -19.77 27.98 -5.08
C VAL A 133 -20.85 28.59 -4.21
N ALA A 134 -20.43 29.37 -3.21
CA ALA A 134 -21.35 30.16 -2.42
C ALA A 134 -21.91 31.29 -3.26
N LEU A 135 -23.23 31.31 -3.40
CA LEU A 135 -23.95 32.47 -3.92
C LEU A 135 -24.57 33.20 -2.72
N SER A 136 -24.87 34.47 -2.95
CA SER A 136 -25.19 35.48 -1.94
C SER A 136 -26.23 35.08 -0.89
N ALA A 137 -26.39 35.94 0.13
CA ALA A 137 -27.55 35.92 1.02
C ALA A 137 -28.85 35.79 0.21
N ALA A 138 -29.77 34.97 0.70
CA ALA A 138 -31.07 34.72 0.11
C ALA A 138 -32.18 34.99 1.14
N SER A 139 -33.41 35.15 0.67
CA SER A 139 -34.59 35.15 1.52
C SER A 139 -35.13 33.72 1.68
N ALA A 140 -35.99 33.53 2.68
CA ALA A 140 -36.87 32.36 2.72
C ALA A 140 -37.63 32.23 1.37
N PRO A 141 -37.77 31.02 0.80
CA PRO A 141 -38.48 30.86 -0.46
C PRO A 141 -39.96 31.27 -0.37
N ALA A 142 -40.43 32.04 -1.35
CA ALA A 142 -41.85 32.31 -1.52
C ALA A 142 -42.53 31.09 -2.19
N GLY A 143 -43.17 30.24 -1.39
CA GLY A 143 -43.81 29.01 -1.86
C GLY A 143 -42.84 27.82 -1.97
N THR A 144 -43.26 26.76 -2.65
CA THR A 144 -42.46 25.52 -2.74
C THR A 144 -41.21 25.72 -3.61
N PRO A 145 -40.00 25.52 -3.06
CA PRO A 145 -38.75 25.63 -3.80
C PRO A 145 -38.70 24.75 -5.06
N TRP A 146 -38.01 25.23 -6.09
CA TRP A 146 -37.95 24.55 -7.39
C TRP A 146 -37.36 23.14 -7.28
N HIS A 147 -36.38 22.93 -6.38
CA HIS A 147 -35.74 21.61 -6.23
C HIS A 147 -36.72 20.56 -5.74
N LEU A 148 -37.63 20.94 -4.84
CA LEU A 148 -38.70 20.07 -4.30
C LEU A 148 -39.73 19.75 -5.38
N GLN A 149 -40.13 20.76 -6.18
CA GLN A 149 -41.02 20.55 -7.32
C GLN A 149 -40.38 19.61 -8.36
N LYS A 150 -39.10 19.83 -8.67
CA LYS A 150 -38.37 19.12 -9.74
C LYS A 150 -38.27 17.61 -9.47
N ILE A 151 -38.07 17.21 -8.22
CA ILE A 151 -37.99 15.79 -7.84
C ILE A 151 -39.37 15.17 -7.53
N GLY A 152 -40.42 15.97 -7.46
CA GLY A 152 -41.77 15.54 -7.13
C GLY A 152 -42.00 15.24 -5.63
N ALA A 153 -41.34 15.96 -4.73
CA ALA A 153 -41.56 15.82 -3.28
C ALA A 153 -43.00 16.18 -2.85
N PRO A 154 -43.66 17.24 -3.38
CA PRO A 154 -45.04 17.58 -3.02
C PRO A 154 -46.05 16.45 -3.25
N GLN A 155 -45.88 15.62 -4.28
CA GLN A 155 -46.74 14.48 -4.57
C GLN A 155 -46.64 13.42 -3.47
N ALA A 156 -45.42 13.12 -2.99
CA ALA A 156 -45.22 12.22 -1.86
C ALA A 156 -45.84 12.79 -0.58
N TRP A 157 -45.67 14.09 -0.34
CA TRP A 157 -46.25 14.76 0.82
C TRP A 157 -47.79 14.77 0.80
N ALA A 158 -48.39 15.01 -0.37
CA ALA A 158 -49.83 14.95 -0.57
C ALA A 158 -50.39 13.53 -0.34
N ALA A 159 -49.60 12.51 -0.64
CA ALA A 159 -49.89 11.12 -0.31
C ALA A 159 -49.60 10.76 1.17
N GLY A 160 -49.19 11.73 2.00
CA GLY A 160 -48.95 11.53 3.43
C GLY A 160 -47.54 11.08 3.80
N PHE A 161 -46.62 10.97 2.84
CA PHE A 161 -45.23 10.58 3.09
C PHE A 161 -44.36 11.82 3.20
N ARG A 162 -43.89 12.13 4.41
CA ARG A 162 -43.07 13.32 4.70
C ARG A 162 -41.78 12.96 5.45
N GLY A 163 -41.42 11.67 5.53
CA GLY A 163 -40.23 11.19 6.25
C GLY A 163 -40.50 10.80 7.71
N GLN A 164 -41.77 10.68 8.11
CA GLN A 164 -42.14 10.23 9.44
C GLN A 164 -41.47 8.90 9.80
N ASN A 165 -41.08 8.75 11.07
CA ASN A 165 -40.40 7.56 11.62
C ASN A 165 -39.06 7.20 10.95
N VAL A 166 -38.45 8.12 10.20
CA VAL A 166 -37.11 7.94 9.62
C VAL A 166 -36.10 8.85 10.31
N ARG A 167 -34.93 8.31 10.61
CA ARG A 167 -33.77 9.05 11.12
C ARG A 167 -32.70 9.14 10.05
N ILE A 168 -32.22 10.36 9.80
CA ILE A 168 -31.16 10.63 8.85
C ILE A 168 -29.89 10.99 9.61
N GLY A 169 -28.83 10.22 9.40
CA GLY A 169 -27.49 10.53 9.86
C GLY A 169 -26.88 11.63 9.00
N HIS A 170 -26.45 12.71 9.64
CA HIS A 170 -25.95 13.91 8.99
C HIS A 170 -24.52 14.20 9.45
N LEU A 171 -23.54 13.96 8.58
CA LEU A 171 -22.12 14.22 8.86
C LEU A 171 -21.65 15.43 8.07
N ASP A 172 -21.34 16.52 8.77
CA ASP A 172 -21.03 17.81 8.13
C ASP A 172 -20.27 18.76 9.10
N THR A 173 -20.29 20.07 8.85
CA THR A 173 -19.67 21.15 9.64
C THR A 173 -20.43 21.51 10.92
N GLY A 174 -21.57 20.85 11.15
CA GLY A 174 -22.43 21.00 12.31
C GLY A 174 -23.88 21.32 11.91
N ILE A 175 -24.66 21.86 12.85
CA ILE A 175 -26.05 22.26 12.64
C ILE A 175 -26.43 23.36 13.61
N ASP A 176 -27.14 24.39 13.13
CA ASP A 176 -27.91 25.29 13.99
C ASP A 176 -29.33 24.71 14.22
N PRO A 177 -29.61 24.05 15.36
CA PRO A 177 -30.92 23.46 15.61
C PRO A 177 -32.01 24.48 15.93
N ASN A 178 -31.62 25.73 16.23
CA ASN A 178 -32.55 26.79 16.63
C ASN A 178 -33.12 27.53 15.42
N HIS A 179 -32.59 27.28 14.22
CA HIS A 179 -33.17 27.79 12.99
C HIS A 179 -34.65 27.38 12.89
N PRO A 180 -35.60 28.29 12.57
CA PRO A 180 -37.04 27.97 12.54
C PRO A 180 -37.43 26.77 11.68
N GLU A 181 -36.76 26.58 10.55
CA GLU A 181 -36.90 25.38 9.68
C GLU A 181 -36.48 24.06 10.34
N LEU A 182 -35.53 24.10 11.27
CA LEU A 182 -34.89 22.94 11.90
C LEU A 182 -35.33 22.70 13.35
N ALA A 183 -36.10 23.62 13.91
CA ALA A 183 -36.62 23.55 15.27
C ALA A 183 -37.34 22.21 15.51
N GLY A 184 -36.88 21.46 16.52
CA GLY A 184 -37.43 20.16 16.88
C GLY A 184 -37.12 19.01 15.90
N LYS A 185 -36.20 19.19 14.94
CA LYS A 185 -35.79 18.13 13.99
C LYS A 185 -34.57 17.34 14.44
N LEU A 186 -33.71 17.93 15.26
CA LEU A 186 -32.51 17.28 15.79
C LEU A 186 -32.89 16.28 16.89
N ALA A 187 -32.59 14.99 16.68
CA ALA A 187 -32.76 13.93 17.67
C ALA A 187 -31.52 13.77 18.56
N ALA A 188 -30.32 13.84 17.99
CA ALA A 188 -29.08 13.74 18.74
C ALA A 188 -27.93 14.47 18.02
N PHE A 189 -26.94 14.93 18.79
CA PHE A 189 -25.76 15.66 18.29
C PHE A 189 -24.47 15.26 19.00
N ALA A 190 -23.40 15.14 18.22
CA ALA A 190 -22.04 15.04 18.75
C ALA A 190 -21.05 15.73 17.82
N GLU A 191 -19.98 16.24 18.41
CA GLU A 191 -18.80 16.73 17.71
C GLU A 191 -17.63 15.79 17.98
N PHE A 192 -16.76 15.61 16.99
CA PHE A 192 -15.57 14.79 17.09
C PHE A 192 -14.32 15.61 16.77
N ASN A 193 -13.19 15.32 17.41
CA ASN A 193 -11.89 15.92 17.07
C ASN A 193 -11.15 15.12 15.98
N ALA A 194 -9.95 15.56 15.62
CA ALA A 194 -9.15 14.94 14.57
C ALA A 194 -8.74 13.49 14.90
N GLU A 195 -8.72 13.10 16.17
CA GLU A 195 -8.40 11.78 16.69
C GLU A 195 -9.62 10.83 16.67
N GLY A 196 -10.83 11.38 16.48
CA GLY A 196 -12.09 10.64 16.54
C GLY A 196 -12.72 10.58 17.93
N ASP A 197 -12.18 11.33 18.91
CA ASP A 197 -12.75 11.43 20.25
C ASP A 197 -13.88 12.45 20.27
N ARG A 198 -14.88 12.20 21.12
CA ARG A 198 -16.03 13.10 21.28
C ARG A 198 -15.60 14.38 21.99
N VAL A 199 -15.95 15.52 21.41
CA VAL A 199 -15.80 16.84 22.01
C VAL A 199 -17.07 17.18 22.78
N GLN A 200 -16.91 17.74 23.98
CA GLN A 200 -18.04 18.25 24.74
C GLN A 200 -18.47 19.60 24.16
N SER A 201 -19.56 19.58 23.38
CA SER A 201 -20.14 20.79 22.81
C SER A 201 -21.67 20.71 22.72
N GLN A 202 -22.29 21.89 22.63
CA GLN A 202 -23.71 22.01 22.25
C GLN A 202 -23.84 21.98 20.73
N PRO A 203 -25.02 21.65 20.18
CA PRO A 203 -25.22 21.71 18.75
C PRO A 203 -24.95 23.11 18.20
N HIS A 204 -24.05 23.18 17.24
CA HIS A 204 -23.69 24.39 16.52
C HIS A 204 -23.15 24.00 15.15
N ASP A 205 -23.03 24.99 14.27
CA ASP A 205 -22.35 24.86 12.98
C ASP A 205 -21.13 25.77 12.99
N THR A 206 -19.97 25.23 12.63
CA THR A 206 -18.72 25.98 12.57
C THR A 206 -18.63 26.87 11.34
N THR A 207 -19.48 26.65 10.33
CA THR A 207 -19.52 27.47 9.12
C THR A 207 -20.96 27.89 8.78
N ASN A 208 -21.58 27.18 7.87
CA ASN A 208 -22.97 27.30 7.40
C ASN A 208 -23.37 26.09 6.55
N HIS A 209 -22.39 25.30 6.10
CA HIS A 209 -22.60 24.23 5.13
C HIS A 209 -23.49 23.13 5.72
N GLY A 210 -23.21 22.69 6.94
CA GLY A 210 -24.01 21.68 7.65
C GLY A 210 -25.43 22.15 7.97
N THR A 211 -25.62 23.40 8.35
CA THR A 211 -26.98 23.97 8.52
C THR A 211 -27.72 24.00 7.19
N HIS A 212 -27.04 24.32 6.08
CA HIS A 212 -27.63 24.35 4.74
C HIS A 212 -28.07 22.97 4.26
N THR A 213 -27.21 21.96 4.42
CA THR A 213 -27.49 20.57 4.06
C THR A 213 -28.55 19.95 4.97
N ALA A 214 -28.54 20.25 6.28
CA ALA A 214 -29.61 19.87 7.21
C ALA A 214 -30.98 20.44 6.80
N GLY A 215 -31.03 21.70 6.36
CA GLY A 215 -32.24 22.32 5.81
C GLY A 215 -32.81 21.54 4.62
N LEU A 216 -31.96 21.12 3.68
CA LEU A 216 -32.38 20.36 2.50
C LEU A 216 -32.89 18.95 2.84
N LEU A 217 -32.43 18.38 3.96
CA LEU A 217 -32.93 17.10 4.46
C LEU A 217 -34.33 17.26 5.06
N VAL A 218 -34.49 18.11 6.08
CA VAL A 218 -35.65 18.09 7.00
C VAL A 218 -36.29 19.45 7.28
N GLY A 219 -35.80 20.52 6.63
CA GLY A 219 -36.38 21.85 6.76
C GLY A 219 -37.88 21.84 6.49
N LYS A 220 -38.63 22.59 7.29
CA LYS A 220 -40.09 22.71 7.20
C LYS A 220 -40.59 23.00 5.78
N ASP A 221 -39.98 23.98 5.10
CA ASP A 221 -40.39 24.49 3.80
C ASP A 221 -39.34 24.22 2.70
N VAL A 222 -38.06 24.08 3.09
CA VAL A 222 -36.94 23.82 2.15
C VAL A 222 -36.49 22.36 2.07
N GLY A 223 -36.90 21.53 3.03
CA GLY A 223 -36.46 20.14 3.16
C GLY A 223 -37.31 19.16 2.38
N VAL A 224 -36.69 18.06 1.94
CA VAL A 224 -37.39 16.99 1.21
C VAL A 224 -38.23 16.11 2.15
N ALA A 225 -37.73 15.82 3.35
CA ALA A 225 -38.37 14.95 4.34
C ALA A 225 -38.65 15.70 5.65
N PRO A 226 -39.61 16.65 5.65
CA PRO A 226 -39.82 17.58 6.76
C PRO A 226 -40.31 16.93 8.06
N GLN A 227 -40.70 15.66 8.08
CA GLN A 227 -41.09 14.92 9.30
C GLN A 227 -40.05 13.89 9.75
N ALA A 228 -38.92 13.76 9.05
CA ALA A 228 -37.79 12.98 9.51
C ALA A 228 -37.04 13.67 10.67
N LYS A 229 -36.21 12.90 11.36
CA LYS A 229 -35.32 13.38 12.42
C LYS A 229 -33.87 13.30 11.99
N LEU A 230 -33.04 14.22 12.49
CA LEU A 230 -31.60 14.23 12.23
C LEU A 230 -30.82 13.69 13.42
N ILE A 231 -29.82 12.85 13.15
CA ILE A 231 -28.71 12.58 14.06
C ILE A 231 -27.49 13.24 13.44
N SER A 232 -27.04 14.36 14.02
CA SER A 232 -26.01 15.19 13.40
C SER A 232 -24.65 14.98 14.07
N ALA A 233 -23.63 14.68 13.28
CA ALA A 233 -22.25 14.58 13.72
C ALA A 233 -21.42 15.69 13.06
N LEU A 234 -20.82 16.55 13.88
CA LEU A 234 -19.85 17.54 13.43
C LEU A 234 -18.51 16.86 13.23
N VAL A 235 -18.12 16.66 11.96
CA VAL A 235 -16.88 15.96 11.59
C VAL A 235 -15.98 16.76 10.64
N LEU A 236 -16.41 17.97 10.25
CA LEU A 236 -15.64 18.89 9.40
C LEU A 236 -15.59 20.30 10.01
N PRO A 237 -15.03 20.49 11.22
CA PRO A 237 -14.90 21.82 11.80
C PRO A 237 -14.15 22.73 10.82
N ASN A 238 -14.75 23.86 10.46
CA ASN A 238 -14.19 24.80 9.48
C ASN A 238 -13.98 24.18 8.06
N ASN A 239 -14.87 23.28 7.64
CA ASN A 239 -14.90 22.60 6.34
C ASN A 239 -13.82 21.51 6.10
N GLU A 240 -13.02 21.17 7.12
CA GLU A 240 -12.00 20.12 7.04
C GLU A 240 -12.07 19.23 8.29
N GLY A 241 -11.85 17.93 8.11
CA GLY A 241 -11.75 16.95 9.18
C GLY A 241 -10.81 15.82 8.81
N THR A 242 -10.78 14.75 9.60
CA THR A 242 -9.93 13.57 9.35
C THR A 242 -10.73 12.31 9.08
N PHE A 243 -10.08 11.26 8.56
CA PHE A 243 -10.69 9.95 8.41
C PHE A 243 -11.24 9.42 9.74
N ALA A 244 -10.44 9.44 10.82
CA ALA A 244 -10.87 9.00 12.16
C ALA A 244 -12.11 9.75 12.63
N GLN A 245 -12.13 11.08 12.44
CA GLN A 245 -13.25 11.95 12.80
C GLN A 245 -14.52 11.60 12.03
N VAL A 246 -14.41 11.35 10.73
CA VAL A 246 -15.54 10.92 9.88
C VAL A 246 -16.04 9.54 10.30
N ILE A 247 -15.17 8.56 10.54
CA ILE A 247 -15.59 7.22 10.98
C ILE A 247 -16.25 7.29 12.36
N ALA A 248 -15.73 8.09 13.29
CA ALA A 248 -16.35 8.29 14.60
C ALA A 248 -17.76 8.89 14.46
N GLY A 249 -17.94 9.86 13.56
CA GLY A 249 -19.27 10.38 13.22
C GLY A 249 -20.19 9.33 12.59
N MET A 250 -19.67 8.46 11.72
CA MET A 250 -20.47 7.38 11.11
C MET A 250 -20.96 6.41 12.18
N GLN A 251 -20.11 6.06 13.15
CA GLN A 251 -20.48 5.22 14.29
C GLN A 251 -21.55 5.88 15.15
N TYR A 252 -21.41 7.17 15.41
CA TYR A 252 -22.34 7.93 16.24
C TYR A 252 -23.73 8.01 15.61
N VAL A 253 -23.83 8.31 14.31
CA VAL A 253 -25.16 8.37 13.67
C VAL A 253 -25.83 7.01 13.57
N LEU A 254 -25.06 5.92 13.62
CA LEU A 254 -25.56 4.56 13.66
C LEU A 254 -25.99 4.13 15.07
N ASP A 255 -25.37 4.66 16.12
CA ASP A 255 -25.59 4.23 17.51
C ASP A 255 -25.31 5.37 18.51
N PRO A 256 -26.16 6.42 18.55
CA PRO A 256 -25.85 7.67 19.24
C PRO A 256 -25.79 7.55 20.77
N ASP A 257 -26.51 6.61 21.39
CA ASP A 257 -26.40 6.31 22.83
C ASP A 257 -25.27 5.30 23.16
N ASN A 258 -24.58 4.79 22.13
CA ASN A 258 -23.56 3.74 22.20
C ASN A 258 -24.08 2.42 22.82
N ASN A 259 -25.38 2.15 22.69
CA ASN A 259 -26.03 0.93 23.12
C ASN A 259 -26.60 0.18 21.90
N ALA A 260 -25.86 -0.81 21.41
CA ALA A 260 -26.27 -1.62 20.26
C ALA A 260 -27.63 -2.33 20.39
N ASP A 261 -28.17 -2.45 21.61
CA ASP A 261 -29.44 -3.10 21.89
C ASP A 261 -30.66 -2.13 21.76
N THR A 262 -30.45 -0.81 21.58
CA THR A 262 -31.49 0.16 21.22
C THR A 262 -31.55 0.36 19.71
N ASP A 263 -32.74 0.71 19.18
CA ASP A 263 -32.91 1.14 17.78
C ASP A 263 -33.11 2.65 17.74
N ASP A 264 -32.02 3.38 17.93
CA ASP A 264 -31.95 4.84 18.00
C ASP A 264 -31.17 5.48 16.82
N GLY A 265 -30.57 4.64 15.96
CA GLY A 265 -29.69 5.02 14.87
C GLY A 265 -30.38 5.41 13.55
N ALA A 266 -29.57 5.92 12.62
CA ALA A 266 -30.03 6.36 11.30
C ALA A 266 -30.39 5.22 10.35
N ASP A 267 -31.42 5.42 9.52
CA ASP A 267 -31.82 4.53 8.42
C ASP A 267 -31.11 4.89 7.10
N VAL A 268 -30.71 6.17 6.97
CA VAL A 268 -29.99 6.73 5.83
C VAL A 268 -28.90 7.66 6.36
N VAL A 269 -27.70 7.61 5.77
CA VAL A 269 -26.60 8.49 6.14
C VAL A 269 -26.23 9.36 4.95
N ASN A 270 -26.30 10.68 5.14
CA ASN A 270 -25.83 11.67 4.19
C ASN A 270 -24.44 12.19 4.58
N MET A 271 -23.55 12.20 3.59
CA MET A 271 -22.22 12.81 3.70
C MET A 271 -21.97 13.73 2.50
N SER A 272 -22.01 15.04 2.76
CA SER A 272 -21.73 16.08 1.77
C SER A 272 -20.25 16.50 1.81
N LEU A 273 -19.37 15.51 1.81
CA LEU A 273 -17.93 15.61 2.02
C LEU A 273 -17.17 14.61 1.12
N GLY A 274 -15.87 14.81 0.94
CA GLY A 274 -15.04 13.81 0.26
C GLY A 274 -13.64 14.28 -0.09
N ILE A 275 -12.92 13.40 -0.79
CA ILE A 275 -11.54 13.61 -1.27
C ILE A 275 -11.44 13.17 -2.73
N PRO A 276 -10.80 13.94 -3.64
CA PRO A 276 -10.60 13.54 -5.03
C PRO A 276 -9.87 12.19 -5.15
N GLY A 277 -10.34 11.31 -6.03
CA GLY A 277 -9.74 10.00 -6.25
C GLY A 277 -10.45 8.86 -5.50
N THR A 278 -9.85 7.66 -5.56
CA THR A 278 -10.38 6.43 -4.96
C THR A 278 -9.62 6.07 -3.69
N TYR A 279 -10.33 5.91 -2.58
CA TYR A 279 -9.76 5.56 -1.28
C TYR A 279 -10.38 4.24 -0.78
N ASN A 280 -9.57 3.18 -0.72
CA ASN A 280 -9.99 1.86 -0.25
C ASN A 280 -10.40 1.87 1.22
N GLU A 281 -9.90 2.85 1.97
CA GLU A 281 -10.12 3.01 3.40
C GLU A 281 -11.61 3.17 3.74
N PHE A 282 -12.43 3.72 2.83
CA PHE A 282 -13.88 3.84 3.05
C PHE A 282 -14.69 2.58 2.68
N ILE A 283 -14.09 1.54 2.09
CA ILE A 283 -14.82 0.33 1.67
C ILE A 283 -15.44 -0.39 2.87
N VAL A 284 -14.62 -0.74 3.86
CA VAL A 284 -15.05 -1.48 5.06
C VAL A 284 -16.19 -0.78 5.82
N PRO A 285 -16.10 0.51 6.17
CA PRO A 285 -17.14 1.16 6.96
C PRO A 285 -18.45 1.32 6.17
N VAL A 286 -18.39 1.57 4.86
CA VAL A 286 -19.57 1.64 4.00
C VAL A 286 -20.22 0.26 3.85
N GLN A 287 -19.44 -0.80 3.67
CA GLN A 287 -19.96 -2.17 3.63
C GLN A 287 -20.61 -2.58 4.95
N ASN A 288 -20.04 -2.18 6.09
CA ASN A 288 -20.61 -2.46 7.40
C ASN A 288 -21.91 -1.67 7.64
N MET A 289 -21.99 -0.43 7.15
CA MET A 289 -23.23 0.36 7.14
C MET A 289 -24.34 -0.31 6.31
N LEU A 290 -24.01 -0.80 5.12
CA LEU A 290 -24.95 -1.54 4.27
C LEU A 290 -25.44 -2.83 4.91
N LYS A 291 -24.52 -3.60 5.54
CA LYS A 291 -24.87 -4.82 6.29
C LYS A 291 -25.77 -4.52 7.49
N ALA A 292 -25.66 -3.34 8.07
CA ALA A 292 -26.56 -2.86 9.13
C ALA A 292 -27.95 -2.44 8.61
N GLY A 293 -28.16 -2.42 7.29
CA GLY A 293 -29.43 -2.03 6.66
C GLY A 293 -29.55 -0.53 6.39
N VAL A 294 -28.47 0.23 6.53
CA VAL A 294 -28.46 1.69 6.42
C VAL A 294 -28.06 2.11 5.01
N VAL A 295 -28.75 3.10 4.45
CA VAL A 295 -28.55 3.58 3.07
C VAL A 295 -27.47 4.68 3.01
N PRO A 296 -26.29 4.46 2.43
CA PRO A 296 -25.27 5.49 2.23
C PRO A 296 -25.57 6.38 1.01
N VAL A 297 -25.76 7.69 1.21
CA VAL A 297 -26.01 8.68 0.15
C VAL A 297 -25.00 9.81 0.23
N PHE A 298 -24.05 9.84 -0.71
CA PHE A 298 -22.88 10.73 -0.62
C PHE A 298 -22.69 11.57 -1.88
N ALA A 299 -22.15 12.78 -1.70
CA ALA A 299 -21.80 13.68 -2.81
C ALA A 299 -20.67 13.10 -3.69
N ILE A 300 -20.77 13.24 -5.01
CA ILE A 300 -19.75 12.69 -5.94
C ILE A 300 -18.50 13.60 -6.10
N GLY A 301 -18.58 14.86 -5.69
CA GLY A 301 -17.51 15.84 -5.78
C GLY A 301 -17.78 16.98 -6.78
N ASN A 302 -17.01 18.07 -6.65
CA ASN A 302 -17.15 19.30 -7.45
C ASN A 302 -15.91 19.58 -8.31
N PHE A 303 -15.33 18.55 -8.92
CA PHE A 303 -14.07 18.63 -9.68
C PHE A 303 -14.27 18.49 -11.21
N GLY A 304 -15.52 18.62 -11.69
CA GLY A 304 -15.85 18.67 -13.11
C GLY A 304 -15.32 19.93 -13.81
N PRO A 305 -15.45 20.04 -15.15
CA PRO A 305 -16.24 19.17 -16.04
C PRO A 305 -15.47 17.97 -16.60
N GLY A 306 -14.19 17.78 -16.23
CA GLY A 306 -13.37 16.68 -16.75
C GLY A 306 -13.92 15.30 -16.41
N SER A 307 -13.60 14.30 -17.23
CA SER A 307 -13.82 12.88 -16.91
C SER A 307 -12.91 12.42 -15.78
N ALA A 308 -13.31 11.36 -15.07
CA ALA A 308 -12.53 10.74 -13.98
C ALA A 308 -12.18 11.72 -12.84
N THR A 309 -13.15 12.58 -12.49
CA THR A 309 -13.00 13.65 -11.49
C THR A 309 -13.73 13.38 -10.17
N THR A 310 -14.21 12.15 -9.97
CA THR A 310 -14.99 11.76 -8.77
C THR A 310 -14.13 11.70 -7.50
N GLY A 311 -14.77 11.84 -6.34
CA GLY A 311 -14.14 11.65 -5.04
C GLY A 311 -14.76 10.55 -4.18
N SER A 312 -13.97 9.99 -3.27
CA SER A 312 -14.44 9.09 -2.21
C SER A 312 -15.00 9.89 -1.04
N PRO A 313 -16.03 9.38 -0.34
CA PRO A 313 -16.63 8.04 -0.49
C PRO A 313 -17.75 7.94 -1.56
N GLY A 314 -18.20 9.03 -2.17
CA GLY A 314 -19.33 9.00 -3.12
C GLY A 314 -19.10 8.17 -4.39
N ASN A 315 -17.84 7.95 -4.78
CA ASN A 315 -17.47 7.12 -5.93
C ASN A 315 -17.34 5.61 -5.62
N LEU A 316 -17.57 5.18 -4.37
CA LEU A 316 -17.64 3.76 -4.02
C LEU A 316 -18.81 3.09 -4.75
N PRO A 317 -18.61 1.95 -5.45
CA PRO A 317 -19.71 1.23 -6.13
C PRO A 317 -20.90 0.92 -5.22
N ASP A 318 -20.62 0.64 -3.95
CA ASP A 318 -21.59 0.27 -2.93
C ASP A 318 -22.35 1.48 -2.34
N ALA A 319 -21.86 2.70 -2.48
CA ALA A 319 -22.55 3.92 -2.05
C ALA A 319 -23.46 4.48 -3.15
N ILE A 320 -24.52 5.21 -2.79
CA ILE A 320 -25.29 6.03 -3.74
C ILE A 320 -24.52 7.33 -3.95
N GLY A 321 -23.81 7.45 -5.08
CA GLY A 321 -23.08 8.65 -5.46
C GLY A 321 -23.96 9.64 -6.21
N VAL A 322 -24.05 10.88 -5.72
CA VAL A 322 -25.01 11.88 -6.22
C VAL A 322 -24.29 13.03 -6.96
N GLY A 323 -24.61 13.18 -8.24
CA GLY A 323 -24.22 14.32 -9.08
C GLY A 323 -25.19 15.49 -9.02
N ALA A 324 -24.77 16.65 -9.52
CA ALA A 324 -25.57 17.89 -9.49
C ALA A 324 -26.10 18.26 -10.88
N VAL A 325 -27.38 18.63 -10.95
CA VAL A 325 -28.00 19.26 -12.12
C VAL A 325 -28.58 20.63 -11.77
N ASP A 326 -28.75 21.46 -12.79
CA ASP A 326 -29.44 22.74 -12.69
C ASP A 326 -30.98 22.61 -12.80
N GLN A 327 -31.67 23.75 -12.76
CA GLN A 327 -33.13 23.82 -12.87
C GLN A 327 -33.67 23.27 -14.21
N ASN A 328 -32.87 23.34 -15.27
CA ASN A 328 -33.19 22.78 -16.59
C ASN A 328 -32.92 21.28 -16.68
N GLY A 329 -32.36 20.67 -15.63
CA GLY A 329 -31.96 19.26 -15.60
C GLY A 329 -30.63 19.00 -16.32
N GLN A 330 -29.86 20.05 -16.65
CA GLN A 330 -28.54 19.93 -17.26
C GLN A 330 -27.50 19.66 -16.18
N VAL A 331 -26.51 18.82 -16.49
CA VAL A 331 -25.41 18.52 -15.57
C VAL A 331 -24.64 19.80 -15.24
N ALA A 332 -24.41 20.06 -13.96
CA ALA A 332 -23.62 21.21 -13.55
C ALA A 332 -22.17 21.06 -14.04
N SER A 333 -21.56 22.17 -14.45
CA SER A 333 -20.17 22.16 -14.96
C SER A 333 -19.18 21.63 -13.92
N PHE A 334 -19.37 22.00 -12.64
CA PHE A 334 -18.54 21.56 -11.53
C PHE A 334 -18.81 20.10 -11.11
N SER A 335 -19.96 19.51 -11.45
CA SER A 335 -20.30 18.16 -10.98
C SER A 335 -19.26 17.17 -11.48
N SER A 336 -18.62 16.44 -10.56
CA SER A 336 -17.65 15.41 -10.91
C SER A 336 -18.28 14.30 -11.76
N ARG A 337 -17.46 13.70 -12.63
CA ARG A 337 -17.88 12.76 -13.67
C ARG A 337 -17.00 11.53 -13.68
N GLY A 338 -17.61 10.41 -14.01
CA GLY A 338 -16.90 9.16 -14.30
C GLY A 338 -16.15 9.20 -15.63
N PRO A 339 -15.68 8.05 -16.11
CA PRO A 339 -15.68 6.78 -15.39
C PRO A 339 -14.77 6.82 -14.16
N VAL A 340 -15.05 6.00 -13.14
CA VAL A 340 -14.14 5.80 -12.00
C VAL A 340 -13.45 4.46 -12.13
N ALA A 341 -12.12 4.45 -12.15
CA ALA A 341 -11.30 3.25 -12.17
C ALA A 341 -10.84 2.94 -10.74
N TRP A 342 -11.27 1.81 -10.20
CA TRP A 342 -10.80 1.29 -8.92
C TRP A 342 -9.71 0.25 -9.14
N GLN A 343 -8.66 0.34 -8.33
CA GLN A 343 -7.51 -0.58 -8.31
C GLN A 343 -7.22 -0.96 -6.84
N GLY A 344 -7.30 -2.25 -6.50
CA GLY A 344 -7.06 -2.76 -5.15
C GLY A 344 -8.15 -3.72 -4.66
N GLN A 345 -8.76 -3.41 -3.50
CA GLN A 345 -9.83 -4.23 -2.92
C GLN A 345 -11.07 -4.31 -3.82
N ILE A 346 -11.37 -3.21 -4.52
CA ILE A 346 -12.32 -3.16 -5.63
C ILE A 346 -11.49 -3.01 -6.91
N ASN A 347 -11.78 -3.82 -7.93
CA ASN A 347 -11.12 -3.76 -9.22
C ASN A 347 -12.15 -3.59 -10.34
N GLY A 348 -11.94 -2.60 -11.19
CA GLY A 348 -12.77 -2.38 -12.38
C GLY A 348 -13.06 -0.91 -12.65
N VAL A 349 -13.78 -0.67 -13.76
CA VAL A 349 -14.22 0.66 -14.18
C VAL A 349 -15.73 0.75 -13.99
N PHE A 350 -16.17 1.74 -13.21
CA PHE A 350 -17.57 1.92 -12.86
C PHE A 350 -18.08 3.26 -13.38
N VAL A 351 -19.36 3.27 -13.78
CA VAL A 351 -20.06 4.50 -14.13
C VAL A 351 -20.53 5.18 -12.85
N LYS A 352 -20.04 6.40 -12.63
CA LYS A 352 -20.43 7.30 -11.54
C LYS A 352 -20.64 8.72 -12.08
N PRO A 353 -21.49 9.57 -11.47
CA PRO A 353 -22.36 9.29 -10.32
C PRO A 353 -23.42 8.21 -10.63
N ASP A 354 -24.14 7.71 -9.62
CA ASP A 354 -25.25 6.77 -9.85
C ASP A 354 -26.52 7.48 -10.27
N ILE A 355 -26.77 8.64 -9.69
CA ILE A 355 -27.96 9.47 -9.92
C ILE A 355 -27.55 10.94 -9.84
N ALA A 356 -28.43 11.82 -10.31
CA ALA A 356 -28.30 13.25 -10.14
C ALA A 356 -29.50 13.83 -9.39
N ALA A 357 -29.27 14.94 -8.70
CA ALA A 357 -30.30 15.73 -8.04
C ALA A 357 -30.02 17.23 -8.22
N PRO A 358 -31.01 18.11 -7.97
CA PRO A 358 -30.82 19.56 -7.96
C PRO A 358 -29.61 19.98 -7.13
N GLY A 359 -28.68 20.74 -7.72
CA GLY A 359 -27.46 21.15 -7.01
C GLY A 359 -26.92 22.52 -7.43
N VAL A 360 -27.65 23.30 -8.21
CA VAL A 360 -27.25 24.65 -8.66
C VAL A 360 -28.25 25.68 -8.13
N ASN A 361 -27.77 26.74 -7.50
CA ASN A 361 -28.57 27.83 -6.94
C ASN A 361 -29.67 27.31 -5.99
N ILE A 362 -29.27 26.47 -5.03
CA ILE A 362 -30.19 25.84 -4.08
C ILE A 362 -30.28 26.71 -2.82
N THR A 363 -31.44 27.32 -2.60
CA THR A 363 -31.75 28.08 -1.40
C THR A 363 -32.06 27.13 -0.24
N SER A 364 -31.37 27.31 0.89
CA SER A 364 -31.62 26.59 2.14
C SER A 364 -31.18 27.44 3.33
N THR A 365 -31.22 26.86 4.51
CA THR A 365 -30.95 27.48 5.80
C THR A 365 -29.47 27.79 6.03
N PHE A 366 -29.17 28.96 6.57
CA PHE A 366 -27.89 29.35 7.14
C PHE A 366 -28.06 29.60 8.65
N PRO A 367 -27.00 29.54 9.47
CA PRO A 367 -27.11 29.78 10.91
C PRO A 367 -27.77 31.12 11.26
N ASN A 368 -28.34 31.20 12.47
CA ASN A 368 -29.02 32.38 13.01
C ASN A 368 -30.31 32.76 12.29
N GLY A 369 -31.06 31.76 11.81
CA GLY A 369 -32.35 31.97 11.13
C GLY A 369 -32.26 32.54 9.71
N GLN A 370 -31.07 32.52 9.09
CA GLN A 370 -30.82 33.10 7.78
C GLN A 370 -31.03 32.09 6.64
N TYR A 371 -31.07 32.58 5.40
CA TYR A 371 -31.11 31.73 4.20
C TYR A 371 -29.97 32.10 3.26
N GLY A 372 -29.48 31.10 2.52
CA GLY A 372 -28.40 31.27 1.53
C GLY A 372 -28.58 30.34 0.35
N ALA A 373 -28.05 30.75 -0.81
CA ALA A 373 -28.06 29.93 -2.02
C ALA A 373 -26.67 29.33 -2.26
N LEU A 374 -26.57 28.00 -2.31
CA LEU A 374 -25.31 27.31 -2.60
C LEU A 374 -25.43 26.45 -3.86
N SER A 375 -24.30 26.27 -4.56
CA SER A 375 -24.18 25.31 -5.66
C SER A 375 -23.10 24.27 -5.36
N GLY A 376 -23.46 23.00 -5.50
CA GLY A 376 -22.58 21.88 -5.22
C GLY A 376 -23.30 20.53 -5.26
N THR A 377 -22.52 19.47 -5.47
CA THR A 377 -22.99 18.09 -5.21
C THR A 377 -23.32 17.88 -3.73
N SER A 378 -22.75 18.71 -2.85
CA SER A 378 -23.13 18.83 -1.44
C SER A 378 -24.58 19.23 -1.19
N GLN A 379 -25.24 19.92 -2.13
CA GLN A 379 -26.67 20.24 -2.07
C GLN A 379 -27.52 19.14 -2.73
N ALA A 380 -27.01 18.53 -3.79
CA ALA A 380 -27.69 17.42 -4.47
C ALA A 380 -27.80 16.17 -3.58
N SER A 381 -26.74 15.82 -2.85
CA SER A 381 -26.71 14.66 -1.94
C SER A 381 -27.81 14.66 -0.88
N PRO A 382 -28.00 15.71 -0.05
CA PRO A 382 -29.06 15.74 0.96
C PRO A 382 -30.45 15.71 0.32
N ILE A 383 -30.64 16.29 -0.87
CA ILE A 383 -31.92 16.19 -1.58
C ILE A 383 -32.24 14.72 -1.94
N ALA A 384 -31.25 13.97 -2.41
CA ALA A 384 -31.41 12.53 -2.68
C ALA A 384 -31.59 11.71 -1.39
N ALA A 385 -30.89 12.05 -0.30
CA ALA A 385 -31.02 11.38 0.99
C ALA A 385 -32.40 11.63 1.62
N GLY A 386 -32.93 12.84 1.50
CA GLY A 386 -34.31 13.14 1.90
C GLY A 386 -35.33 12.39 1.05
N ALA A 387 -35.09 12.21 -0.25
CA ALA A 387 -35.92 11.35 -1.10
C ALA A 387 -35.91 9.88 -0.60
N VAL A 388 -34.74 9.35 -0.22
CA VAL A 388 -34.65 8.02 0.43
C VAL A 388 -35.49 7.97 1.71
N ALA A 389 -35.46 9.01 2.54
CA ALA A 389 -36.28 9.05 3.75
C ALA A 389 -37.79 9.06 3.43
N LEU A 390 -38.22 9.73 2.36
CA LEU A 390 -39.62 9.62 1.91
C LEU A 390 -39.96 8.19 1.50
N LEU A 391 -39.10 7.51 0.74
CA LEU A 391 -39.30 6.11 0.33
C LEU A 391 -39.40 5.17 1.53
N LEU A 392 -38.52 5.32 2.52
CA LEU A 392 -38.51 4.52 3.74
C LEU A 392 -39.74 4.79 4.61
N SER A 393 -40.20 6.04 4.69
CA SER A 393 -41.45 6.37 5.41
C SER A 393 -42.69 5.79 4.73
N ALA A 394 -42.65 5.63 3.40
CA ALA A 394 -43.76 5.09 2.63
C ALA A 394 -43.80 3.56 2.61
N LYS A 395 -42.63 2.92 2.65
CA LYS A 395 -42.50 1.47 2.71
C LYS A 395 -41.44 1.07 3.76
N PRO A 396 -41.78 1.13 5.05
CA PRO A 396 -40.88 0.70 6.13
C PRO A 396 -40.37 -0.72 5.93
N GLY A 397 -39.12 -0.97 6.30
CA GLY A 397 -38.47 -2.28 6.15
C GLY A 397 -37.99 -2.61 4.73
N SER A 398 -38.07 -1.67 3.77
CA SER A 398 -37.45 -1.83 2.46
C SER A 398 -35.94 -2.02 2.57
N SER A 399 -35.38 -3.01 1.88
CA SER A 399 -33.94 -3.24 1.86
C SER A 399 -33.20 -2.14 1.11
N VAL A 400 -31.90 -1.97 1.40
CA VAL A 400 -31.06 -1.01 0.69
C VAL A 400 -31.08 -1.23 -0.82
N ASP A 401 -31.06 -2.49 -1.27
CA ASP A 401 -31.13 -2.82 -2.70
C ASP A 401 -32.48 -2.45 -3.32
N ALA A 402 -33.58 -2.63 -2.59
CA ALA A 402 -34.90 -2.20 -3.06
C ALA A 402 -34.96 -0.68 -3.23
N ILE A 403 -34.41 0.08 -2.28
CA ILE A 403 -34.30 1.55 -2.35
C ILE A 403 -33.44 1.98 -3.54
N LYS A 404 -32.24 1.39 -3.70
CA LYS A 404 -31.35 1.68 -4.84
C LYS A 404 -32.04 1.39 -6.17
N ASN A 405 -32.64 0.21 -6.31
CA ASN A 405 -33.33 -0.18 -7.53
C ASN A 405 -34.51 0.76 -7.85
N ALA A 406 -35.28 1.15 -6.83
CA ALA A 406 -36.38 2.10 -7.00
C ALA A 406 -35.90 3.46 -7.49
N LEU A 407 -34.85 4.03 -6.89
CA LEU A 407 -34.25 5.29 -7.33
C LEU A 407 -33.67 5.20 -8.73
N PHE A 408 -32.88 4.16 -9.01
CA PHE A 408 -32.15 4.03 -10.27
C PHE A 408 -33.07 3.76 -11.46
N SER A 409 -34.04 2.85 -11.29
CA SER A 409 -34.95 2.44 -12.37
C SER A 409 -36.09 3.44 -12.65
N SER A 410 -36.20 4.49 -11.84
CA SER A 410 -37.19 5.57 -12.02
C SER A 410 -36.59 6.92 -12.39
N ALA A 411 -35.26 7.04 -12.33
CA ALA A 411 -34.55 8.26 -12.68
C ALA A 411 -34.64 8.55 -14.19
N SER A 412 -34.43 9.81 -14.58
CA SER A 412 -34.71 10.31 -15.93
C SER A 412 -33.92 9.63 -17.07
N ASN A 413 -32.86 8.89 -16.73
CA ASN A 413 -31.96 8.19 -17.64
C ASN A 413 -31.78 6.72 -17.20
N ALA A 414 -32.82 6.11 -16.60
CA ALA A 414 -32.81 4.74 -16.06
C ALA A 414 -32.29 3.67 -17.05
N GLY A 415 -32.55 3.83 -18.35
CA GLY A 415 -32.15 2.89 -19.40
C GLY A 415 -30.75 3.10 -19.99
N SER A 416 -30.05 4.19 -19.66
CA SER A 416 -28.80 4.57 -20.34
C SER A 416 -27.79 5.23 -19.39
N LYS A 417 -27.48 4.56 -18.26
CA LYS A 417 -26.52 5.04 -17.24
C LYS A 417 -25.24 5.58 -17.89
N ASN A 418 -24.86 6.82 -17.58
CA ASN A 418 -23.68 7.46 -18.15
C ASN A 418 -22.80 8.16 -17.09
N ASN A 419 -21.61 8.58 -17.50
CA ASN A 419 -20.60 9.18 -16.61
C ASN A 419 -20.89 10.63 -16.18
N ASN A 420 -21.96 11.25 -16.69
CA ASN A 420 -22.32 12.64 -16.36
C ASN A 420 -23.34 12.70 -15.23
N VAL A 421 -24.43 11.92 -15.36
CA VAL A 421 -25.58 11.98 -14.45
C VAL A 421 -26.01 10.60 -13.93
N GLY A 422 -25.27 9.54 -14.26
CA GLY A 422 -25.66 8.18 -13.93
C GLY A 422 -26.97 7.80 -14.58
N TYR A 423 -27.89 7.24 -13.79
CA TYR A 423 -29.28 6.97 -14.15
C TYR A 423 -30.13 8.23 -14.27
N GLY A 424 -29.55 9.42 -14.10
CA GLY A 424 -30.22 10.70 -14.35
C GLY A 424 -30.83 11.33 -13.10
N LEU A 425 -31.65 12.36 -13.33
CA LEU A 425 -32.35 13.09 -12.28
C LEU A 425 -33.36 12.19 -11.58
N ILE A 426 -33.31 12.16 -10.24
CA ILE A 426 -34.24 11.38 -9.42
C ILE A 426 -35.70 11.82 -9.57
N SER A 427 -36.62 10.86 -9.40
CA SER A 427 -38.07 11.08 -9.35
C SER A 427 -38.63 10.38 -8.11
N VAL A 428 -39.10 11.15 -7.11
CA VAL A 428 -39.73 10.59 -5.91
C VAL A 428 -41.00 9.81 -6.24
N PRO A 429 -41.94 10.33 -7.06
CA PRO A 429 -43.13 9.56 -7.43
C PRO A 429 -42.80 8.28 -8.20
N GLY A 430 -41.82 8.35 -9.12
CA GLY A 430 -41.37 7.20 -9.88
C GLY A 430 -40.75 6.13 -8.98
N ALA A 431 -39.92 6.53 -8.02
CA ALA A 431 -39.30 5.60 -7.08
C ALA A 431 -40.32 4.97 -6.13
N LEU A 432 -41.30 5.74 -5.63
CA LEU A 432 -42.43 5.20 -4.84
C LEU A 432 -43.22 4.17 -5.64
N ALA A 433 -43.52 4.44 -6.90
CA ALA A 433 -44.22 3.49 -7.78
C ALA A 433 -43.42 2.19 -7.97
N LYS A 434 -42.08 2.27 -8.10
CA LYS A 434 -41.22 1.07 -8.16
C LYS A 434 -41.21 0.25 -6.86
N LEU A 435 -41.55 0.87 -5.73
CA LEU A 435 -41.78 0.18 -4.47
C LEU A 435 -43.22 -0.32 -4.29
N GLY A 436 -44.11 -0.09 -5.28
CA GLY A 436 -45.52 -0.46 -5.22
C GLY A 436 -46.38 0.53 -4.44
N VAL A 437 -45.89 1.76 -4.21
CA VAL A 437 -46.64 2.84 -3.56
C VAL A 437 -47.14 3.82 -4.63
N ASN A 438 -48.46 3.87 -4.81
CA ASN A 438 -49.09 4.77 -5.77
C ASN A 438 -49.37 6.13 -5.14
N VAL A 439 -48.78 7.19 -5.68
CA VAL A 439 -48.99 8.58 -5.24
C VAL A 439 -49.69 9.43 -6.31
N GLY A 440 -50.67 8.85 -7.03
CA GLY A 440 -51.33 9.47 -8.19
C GLY A 440 -51.77 10.93 -7.94
N GLY A 441 -51.80 11.84 -8.91
CA GLY A 441 -51.33 11.83 -10.29
C GLY A 441 -51.44 13.26 -10.86
N SER A 442 -50.32 13.82 -11.28
CA SER A 442 -50.21 14.65 -12.47
C SER A 442 -48.79 14.45 -12.98
N GLN A 443 -48.63 13.57 -13.97
CA GLN A 443 -47.58 13.82 -14.95
C GLN A 443 -47.84 15.24 -15.48
N PRO A 444 -46.82 16.10 -15.61
CA PRO A 444 -46.94 17.16 -16.61
C PRO A 444 -47.28 16.45 -17.91
N THR A 445 -48.46 16.71 -18.46
CA THR A 445 -48.68 16.59 -19.89
C THR A 445 -47.46 17.19 -20.59
N PRO A 446 -46.91 16.59 -21.65
CA PRO A 446 -45.93 17.27 -22.49
C PRO A 446 -46.51 18.67 -22.77
N GLN A 447 -45.83 19.73 -22.33
CA GLN A 447 -46.22 21.06 -22.78
C GLN A 447 -46.20 21.01 -24.31
N PRO A 448 -47.24 21.50 -25.00
CA PRO A 448 -47.14 21.74 -26.43
C PRO A 448 -45.86 22.55 -26.66
N GLN A 449 -45.01 22.11 -27.59
CA GLN A 449 -43.92 22.96 -28.07
C GLN A 449 -44.53 24.32 -28.43
N PRO A 450 -43.89 25.46 -28.05
CA PRO A 450 -44.33 26.75 -28.53
C PRO A 450 -44.45 26.71 -30.04
N GLN A 451 -45.65 27.02 -30.54
CA GLN A 451 -45.88 27.17 -31.96
C GLN A 451 -44.90 28.25 -32.47
N PRO A 452 -44.12 28.01 -33.56
CA PRO A 452 -43.18 29.00 -34.05
C PRO A 452 -43.94 30.28 -34.40
N THR A 453 -43.54 31.40 -33.81
CA THR A 453 -43.92 32.72 -34.31
C THR A 453 -43.42 32.85 -35.75
N PRO A 454 -44.21 33.41 -36.69
CA PRO A 454 -43.76 33.63 -38.05
C PRO A 454 -42.51 34.51 -38.06
N GLN A 455 -41.39 34.00 -38.59
CA GLN A 455 -40.21 34.81 -38.85
C GLN A 455 -40.54 35.87 -39.92
N PRO A 456 -40.06 37.11 -39.77
CA PRO A 456 -40.03 38.08 -40.87
C PRO A 456 -39.27 37.51 -42.07
N GLN A 457 -39.81 37.70 -43.28
CA GLN A 457 -39.20 37.25 -44.53
C GLN A 457 -37.74 37.74 -44.66
N PRO A 458 -36.80 36.89 -45.09
CA PRO A 458 -35.43 37.31 -45.38
C PRO A 458 -35.38 38.23 -46.61
N GLN A 459 -34.66 39.36 -46.49
CA GLN A 459 -34.16 40.07 -47.67
C GLN A 459 -33.18 39.18 -48.45
N PRO A 460 -33.06 39.35 -49.78
CA PRO A 460 -32.21 38.48 -50.62
C PRO A 460 -30.73 38.62 -50.24
N GLN A 461 -30.08 37.50 -49.90
CA GLN A 461 -28.63 37.44 -49.79
C GLN A 461 -27.98 37.44 -51.20
N PRO A 462 -26.82 38.10 -51.38
CA PRO A 462 -26.04 38.07 -52.62
C PRO A 462 -25.57 36.65 -52.97
N GLN A 463 -25.42 36.40 -54.28
CA GLN A 463 -24.98 35.12 -54.85
C GLN A 463 -23.66 34.59 -54.23
N PRO A 464 -23.49 33.26 -54.09
CA PRO A 464 -22.24 32.66 -53.66
C PRO A 464 -21.15 32.90 -54.71
N GLN A 465 -20.01 33.45 -54.29
CA GLN A 465 -18.76 33.30 -55.03
C GLN A 465 -18.36 31.82 -55.10
N PRO A 466 -17.64 31.37 -56.15
CA PRO A 466 -17.23 29.98 -56.31
C PRO A 466 -16.41 29.50 -55.11
N GLN A 467 -16.75 28.32 -54.59
CA GLN A 467 -15.92 27.63 -53.60
C GLN A 467 -14.51 27.37 -54.19
N PRO A 468 -13.43 27.71 -53.49
CA PRO A 468 -12.12 27.14 -53.76
C PRO A 468 -12.20 25.62 -53.57
N GLN A 469 -11.62 24.87 -54.51
CA GLN A 469 -11.47 23.42 -54.41
C GLN A 469 -10.88 22.99 -53.06
N PRO A 470 -11.21 21.78 -52.56
CA PRO A 470 -10.58 21.24 -51.36
C PRO A 470 -9.06 21.21 -51.55
N GLN A 471 -8.34 21.94 -50.69
CA GLN A 471 -6.90 21.74 -50.56
C GLN A 471 -6.64 20.30 -50.08
N PRO A 472 -5.61 19.62 -50.60
CA PRO A 472 -5.24 18.29 -50.16
C PRO A 472 -5.02 18.26 -48.64
N GLN A 473 -5.48 17.19 -48.00
CA GLN A 473 -5.20 16.93 -46.58
C GLN A 473 -3.70 17.10 -46.29
N PRO A 474 -3.33 17.70 -45.14
CA PRO A 474 -1.94 17.71 -44.69
C PRO A 474 -1.48 16.25 -44.58
N GLN A 475 -0.43 15.91 -45.33
CA GLN A 475 0.31 14.67 -45.13
C GLN A 475 0.73 14.57 -43.64
N PRO A 476 0.86 13.36 -43.09
CA PRO A 476 1.46 13.17 -41.77
C PRO A 476 2.74 13.98 -41.67
N GLN A 477 2.87 14.81 -40.63
CA GLN A 477 4.13 15.49 -40.38
C GLN A 477 5.25 14.44 -40.42
N PRO A 478 6.36 14.69 -41.14
CA PRO A 478 7.52 13.83 -41.08
C PRO A 478 7.89 13.69 -39.61
N GLN A 479 7.96 12.45 -39.15
CA GLN A 479 8.64 12.12 -37.90
C GLN A 479 9.96 12.90 -37.90
N PRO A 480 10.28 13.70 -36.86
CA PRO A 480 11.48 14.52 -36.88
C PRO A 480 12.64 13.60 -37.23
N THR A 481 13.32 13.91 -38.34
CA THR A 481 14.54 13.23 -38.74
C THR A 481 15.41 13.17 -37.49
N PRO A 482 15.87 11.98 -37.04
CA PRO A 482 16.72 11.89 -35.87
C PRO A 482 17.84 12.92 -36.02
N GLN A 483 17.92 13.90 -35.12
CA GLN A 483 19.01 14.86 -35.15
C GLN A 483 20.31 14.05 -35.21
N PRO A 484 21.23 14.34 -36.14
CA PRO A 484 22.44 13.55 -36.29
C PRO A 484 23.17 13.49 -34.95
N GLN A 485 23.31 12.29 -34.40
CA GLN A 485 23.98 12.09 -33.13
C GLN A 485 25.44 12.55 -33.26
N PRO A 486 26.00 13.18 -32.22
CA PRO A 486 27.39 13.57 -32.22
C PRO A 486 28.28 12.34 -32.44
N THR A 487 29.20 12.44 -33.38
CA THR A 487 30.17 11.37 -33.67
C THR A 487 31.35 11.50 -32.71
N GLY A 488 31.83 10.37 -32.19
CA GLY A 488 32.92 10.31 -31.22
C GLY A 488 34.28 10.02 -31.84
N PRO A 489 35.38 10.25 -31.11
CA PRO A 489 36.71 9.83 -31.54
C PRO A 489 36.85 8.31 -31.53
N ALA A 490 37.74 7.77 -32.37
CA ALA A 490 37.95 6.32 -32.48
C ALA A 490 38.33 5.69 -31.13
N GLY A 491 37.64 4.59 -30.77
CA GLY A 491 37.83 3.90 -29.49
C GLY A 491 37.04 4.50 -28.31
N TYR A 492 36.23 5.53 -28.55
CA TYR A 492 35.34 6.12 -27.55
C TYR A 492 33.87 5.82 -27.87
N THR A 493 33.05 5.64 -26.83
CA THR A 493 31.60 5.38 -26.95
C THR A 493 30.81 6.53 -26.36
N LEU A 494 29.74 6.95 -27.04
CA LEU A 494 28.86 8.05 -26.60
C LEU A 494 28.18 7.67 -25.27
N CYS A 495 28.34 8.50 -24.24
CA CYS A 495 27.70 8.31 -22.94
C CYS A 495 26.55 9.28 -22.69
N ALA A 496 26.60 10.50 -23.24
CA ALA A 496 25.51 11.47 -23.20
C ALA A 496 25.65 12.50 -24.33
N VAL A 497 24.53 13.06 -24.80
CA VAL A 497 24.51 14.25 -25.65
C VAL A 497 24.60 15.52 -24.80
N GLU A 498 24.97 16.65 -25.40
CA GLU A 498 25.07 17.96 -24.72
C GLU A 498 23.80 18.30 -23.92
N GLY A 499 23.95 18.60 -22.63
CA GLY A 499 22.87 18.77 -21.64
C GLY A 499 22.56 17.54 -20.79
N GLY A 500 23.04 16.35 -21.19
CA GLY A 500 22.86 15.09 -20.46
C GLY A 500 23.89 14.82 -19.36
N THR A 501 23.88 13.63 -18.76
CA THR A 501 24.84 13.21 -17.72
C THR A 501 25.41 11.84 -18.06
N CYS A 502 26.73 11.72 -18.04
CA CYS A 502 27.41 10.43 -18.21
C CYS A 502 27.59 9.75 -16.85
N THR A 503 27.21 8.49 -16.73
CA THR A 503 27.34 7.67 -15.51
C THR A 503 28.26 6.47 -15.74
N ASN A 504 28.84 5.88 -14.69
CA ASN A 504 29.81 4.77 -14.74
C ASN A 504 31.14 5.12 -15.44
N VAL A 505 31.60 6.36 -15.19
CA VAL A 505 32.75 6.97 -15.87
C VAL A 505 33.92 7.30 -14.94
N ALA A 506 33.87 6.85 -13.68
CA ALA A 506 34.97 7.01 -12.73
C ALA A 506 36.28 6.45 -13.31
N ASN A 507 37.35 7.25 -13.27
CA ASN A 507 38.70 6.89 -13.69
C ASN A 507 38.82 6.47 -15.17
N LYS A 508 37.94 6.96 -16.05
CA LYS A 508 38.00 6.69 -17.49
C LYS A 508 38.46 7.92 -18.27
N GLN A 509 39.13 7.67 -19.41
CA GLN A 509 39.40 8.71 -20.40
C GLN A 509 38.09 9.15 -21.05
N VAL A 510 37.88 10.46 -21.10
CA VAL A 510 36.65 11.08 -21.60
C VAL A 510 36.97 12.09 -22.69
N ALA A 511 36.01 12.31 -23.59
CA ALA A 511 36.11 13.31 -24.64
C ALA A 511 34.78 14.05 -24.79
N PHE A 512 34.81 15.35 -25.08
CA PHE A 512 33.63 16.16 -25.40
C PHE A 512 33.81 16.84 -26.75
N GLY A 513 32.80 16.74 -27.63
CA GLY A 513 32.83 17.36 -28.96
C GLY A 513 32.01 16.60 -29.99
N THR A 514 32.34 16.77 -31.28
CA THR A 514 31.71 16.05 -32.39
C THR A 514 32.57 16.15 -33.65
N ALA A 515 32.37 15.24 -34.61
CA ALA A 515 32.87 15.35 -35.99
C ALA A 515 34.36 15.72 -36.13
N GLY A 516 35.22 15.11 -35.30
CA GLY A 516 36.68 15.28 -35.37
C GLY A 516 37.24 16.44 -34.52
N ARG A 517 36.40 17.21 -33.83
CA ARG A 517 36.81 18.29 -32.93
C ARG A 517 36.44 17.94 -31.49
N TYR A 518 37.44 17.65 -30.66
CA TYR A 518 37.23 17.18 -29.28
C TYR A 518 38.16 17.85 -28.28
N VAL A 519 37.66 18.04 -27.06
CA VAL A 519 38.47 18.26 -25.86
C VAL A 519 38.55 16.93 -25.12
N TYR A 520 39.75 16.55 -24.66
CA TYR A 520 40.00 15.30 -23.94
C TYR A 520 40.31 15.55 -22.47
N GLY A 521 39.91 14.61 -21.62
CA GLY A 521 40.13 14.68 -20.18
C GLY A 521 40.13 13.29 -19.53
N THR A 522 40.29 13.28 -18.21
CA THR A 522 40.11 12.08 -17.38
C THR A 522 39.16 12.45 -16.24
N ASN A 523 38.12 11.64 -16.03
CA ASN A 523 37.14 11.90 -14.99
C ASN A 523 37.63 11.34 -13.64
N ASP A 524 37.74 12.20 -12.65
CA ASP A 524 38.43 12.06 -11.36
C ASP A 524 37.58 11.34 -10.31
N ALA A 525 37.66 10.00 -10.21
CA ALA A 525 36.95 9.13 -9.25
C ALA A 525 35.40 9.29 -9.11
N SER A 526 34.80 10.33 -9.68
CA SER A 526 33.38 10.61 -9.65
C SER A 526 32.66 9.59 -10.56
N PRO A 527 31.58 8.94 -10.09
CA PRO A 527 30.85 7.98 -10.92
C PRO A 527 30.13 8.64 -12.09
N SER A 528 30.01 9.98 -12.13
CA SER A 528 29.32 10.72 -13.18
C SER A 528 29.81 12.16 -13.39
N PHE A 529 29.62 12.71 -14.59
CA PHE A 529 29.80 14.14 -14.89
C PHE A 529 28.74 14.65 -15.87
N LYS A 530 28.46 15.97 -15.85
CA LYS A 530 27.49 16.60 -16.76
C LYS A 530 28.10 16.87 -18.13
N CYS A 531 27.36 16.59 -19.19
CA CYS A 531 27.82 16.82 -20.54
C CYS A 531 27.51 18.26 -21.00
N THR A 532 28.20 19.26 -20.46
CA THR A 532 28.00 20.68 -20.84
C THR A 532 29.33 21.38 -21.09
N VAL A 533 29.31 22.52 -21.79
CA VAL A 533 30.53 23.31 -22.09
C VAL A 533 31.19 23.82 -20.81
N GLU A 534 30.41 24.12 -19.77
CA GLU A 534 30.90 24.59 -18.47
C GLU A 534 31.70 23.52 -17.73
N GLU A 535 31.27 22.25 -17.78
CA GLU A 535 31.99 21.12 -17.17
C GLU A 535 33.41 20.98 -17.77
N TRP A 536 33.61 21.45 -19.00
CA TRP A 536 34.87 21.39 -19.73
C TRP A 536 35.61 22.75 -19.76
N GLY A 537 35.38 23.59 -18.75
CA GLY A 537 36.13 24.83 -18.54
C GLY A 537 35.81 25.95 -19.54
N GLY A 538 34.64 25.91 -20.19
CA GLY A 538 34.22 26.93 -21.16
C GLY A 538 34.78 26.75 -22.58
N ASN A 539 35.57 25.70 -22.81
CA ASN A 539 36.16 25.42 -24.12
C ASN A 539 35.17 24.63 -24.98
N ASP A 540 34.44 25.31 -25.86
CA ASP A 540 33.56 24.67 -26.85
C ASP A 540 34.37 24.29 -28.13
N PRO A 541 34.63 22.99 -28.38
CA PRO A 541 35.41 22.54 -29.53
C PRO A 541 34.64 22.60 -30.86
N ALA A 542 33.31 22.76 -30.83
CA ALA A 542 32.47 22.73 -32.03
C ALA A 542 31.24 23.66 -31.87
N ARG A 543 31.50 24.97 -31.75
CA ARG A 543 30.46 26.01 -31.58
C ARG A 543 29.38 25.92 -32.66
N GLY A 544 28.12 25.96 -32.23
CA GLY A 544 26.94 25.88 -33.11
C GLY A 544 26.60 24.48 -33.61
N GLN A 545 27.30 23.43 -33.17
CA GLN A 545 26.98 22.04 -33.46
C GLN A 545 26.62 21.27 -32.18
N LEU A 546 25.72 20.28 -32.31
CA LEU A 546 25.35 19.39 -31.21
C LEU A 546 26.54 18.51 -30.85
N LYS A 547 27.00 18.59 -29.60
CA LYS A 547 28.15 17.85 -29.08
C LYS A 547 27.72 16.66 -28.24
N GLY A 548 28.64 15.74 -28.02
CA GLY A 548 28.46 14.60 -27.14
C GLY A 548 29.65 14.41 -26.22
N CYS A 549 29.41 13.72 -25.11
CA CYS A 549 30.44 13.22 -24.22
C CYS A 549 30.66 11.74 -24.49
N PHE A 550 31.92 11.35 -24.58
CA PHE A 550 32.33 10.01 -24.95
C PHE A 550 33.36 9.46 -23.96
N VAL A 551 33.43 8.14 -23.85
CA VAL A 551 34.30 7.43 -22.90
C VAL A 551 35.14 6.42 -23.64
N LYS A 552 36.46 6.41 -23.42
CA LYS A 552 37.38 5.45 -24.05
C LYS A 552 37.23 4.10 -23.38
N ASN A 553 36.88 3.09 -24.17
CA ASN A 553 36.94 1.70 -23.72
C ASN A 553 38.34 1.16 -24.00
N SER A 554 39.00 0.62 -22.98
CA SER A 554 40.37 0.10 -23.09
C SER A 554 40.44 -1.03 -24.12
N SER A 555 41.09 -0.78 -25.26
CA SER A 555 41.41 -1.80 -26.26
C SER A 555 42.64 -2.61 -25.81
N GLY A 556 42.41 -3.73 -25.13
CA GLY A 556 43.45 -4.75 -24.89
C GLY A 556 43.28 -5.89 -25.88
N SER A 557 44.15 -5.95 -26.90
CA SER A 557 44.34 -7.19 -27.68
C SER A 557 45.09 -8.21 -26.80
N PRO A 558 44.86 -9.52 -26.93
CA PRO A 558 45.27 -10.52 -25.95
C PRO A 558 46.79 -10.75 -26.00
N ALA A 559 47.43 -10.74 -24.84
CA ALA A 559 48.71 -11.45 -24.67
C ALA A 559 48.45 -12.96 -24.84
N PRO A 560 49.44 -13.75 -25.33
CA PRO A 560 49.26 -15.19 -25.50
C PRO A 560 48.86 -15.78 -24.16
N ALA A 561 47.76 -16.54 -24.16
CA ALA A 561 47.33 -17.27 -22.99
C ALA A 561 48.52 -18.12 -22.50
N PRO A 562 48.92 -18.07 -21.22
CA PRO A 562 49.47 -19.28 -20.63
C PRO A 562 48.40 -20.33 -20.87
N THR A 563 48.80 -21.44 -21.50
CA THR A 563 47.92 -22.54 -21.87
C THR A 563 46.89 -22.76 -20.75
N PRO A 564 45.61 -22.45 -20.98
CA PRO A 564 44.60 -22.75 -20.00
C PRO A 564 44.67 -24.26 -19.77
N ALA A 565 44.90 -24.66 -18.52
CA ALA A 565 44.39 -25.96 -18.12
C ALA A 565 42.91 -25.97 -18.54
N PRO A 566 42.44 -26.97 -19.30
CA PRO A 566 41.08 -26.98 -19.78
C PRO A 566 40.13 -26.75 -18.61
N ALA A 567 39.21 -25.79 -18.76
CA ALA A 567 38.09 -25.68 -17.85
C ALA A 567 37.43 -27.06 -17.73
N PRO A 568 37.05 -27.52 -16.52
CA PRO A 568 36.33 -28.77 -16.37
C PRO A 568 35.11 -28.74 -17.30
N GLN A 569 35.08 -29.63 -18.29
CA GLN A 569 33.88 -29.78 -19.09
C GLN A 569 32.73 -30.16 -18.16
N PRO A 570 31.50 -29.67 -18.41
CA PRO A 570 30.32 -30.20 -17.74
C PRO A 570 30.39 -31.73 -17.85
N PRO A 571 30.39 -32.49 -16.74
CA PRO A 571 30.52 -33.92 -16.84
C PRO A 571 29.39 -34.47 -17.70
N SER A 572 29.73 -35.45 -18.52
CA SER A 572 28.74 -36.34 -19.14
C SER A 572 27.75 -36.78 -18.06
N SER A 573 26.45 -36.64 -18.33
CA SER A 573 25.37 -37.06 -17.45
C SER A 573 25.65 -38.46 -16.89
N GLY A 574 25.91 -38.56 -15.58
CA GLY A 574 26.16 -39.83 -14.88
C GLY A 574 27.52 -39.97 -14.17
N LYS A 575 28.48 -39.05 -14.33
CA LYS A 575 29.77 -39.09 -13.62
C LYS A 575 29.71 -38.33 -12.28
N LYS A 576 30.18 -38.94 -11.19
CA LYS A 576 30.30 -38.30 -9.87
C LYS A 576 31.36 -37.17 -9.90
N PRO A 577 31.15 -36.03 -9.19
CA PRO A 577 32.06 -34.89 -9.18
C PRO A 577 33.33 -35.15 -8.35
N SER A 578 34.45 -34.47 -8.68
CA SER A 578 35.51 -34.21 -7.70
C SER A 578 35.05 -33.15 -6.70
N VAL A 579 35.38 -33.32 -5.42
CA VAL A 579 34.88 -32.50 -4.32
C VAL A 579 36.03 -32.03 -3.45
N LEU A 580 36.06 -30.74 -3.14
CA LEU A 580 36.90 -30.19 -2.08
C LEU A 580 36.01 -29.83 -0.90
N LEU A 581 36.21 -30.48 0.24
CA LEU A 581 35.63 -30.09 1.51
C LEU A 581 36.59 -29.12 2.21
N VAL A 582 36.16 -27.88 2.35
CA VAL A 582 36.82 -26.88 3.18
C VAL A 582 36.18 -26.93 4.56
N ASP A 583 37.00 -27.30 5.53
CA ASP A 583 36.69 -27.31 6.95
C ASP A 583 37.12 -25.96 7.55
N ASP A 584 36.14 -25.09 7.72
CA ASP A 584 36.27 -23.71 8.17
C ASP A 584 35.54 -23.47 9.51
N ASP A 585 35.40 -24.53 10.31
CA ASP A 585 34.82 -24.44 11.65
C ASP A 585 35.79 -23.87 12.70
N MET A 586 37.08 -23.71 12.33
CA MET A 586 38.16 -23.24 13.20
C MET A 586 38.31 -24.07 14.49
N GLY A 587 37.95 -25.35 14.45
CA GLY A 587 37.92 -26.27 15.59
C GLY A 587 36.73 -26.06 16.54
N GLN A 588 35.69 -25.33 16.13
CA GLN A 588 34.49 -25.08 16.93
C GLN A 588 33.45 -26.18 16.73
N GLY A 589 33.08 -26.85 17.83
CA GLY A 589 31.99 -27.81 17.84
C GLY A 589 32.41 -29.19 17.33
N ALA A 590 31.52 -29.84 16.59
CA ALA A 590 31.77 -31.16 16.02
C ALA A 590 32.58 -31.04 14.73
N ASP A 591 33.63 -31.87 14.60
CA ASP A 591 34.46 -31.97 13.41
C ASP A 591 33.60 -32.26 12.16
N VAL A 592 33.40 -31.22 11.34
CA VAL A 592 32.58 -31.26 10.14
C VAL A 592 33.19 -32.20 9.09
N THR A 593 34.52 -32.34 9.06
CA THR A 593 35.21 -33.30 8.19
C THR A 593 34.76 -34.72 8.49
N ASN A 594 34.74 -35.13 9.75
CA ASN A 594 34.31 -36.46 10.14
C ASN A 594 32.83 -36.70 9.85
N ALA A 595 31.99 -35.70 10.09
CA ALA A 595 30.56 -35.82 9.82
C ALA A 595 30.26 -35.96 8.31
N LEU A 596 30.91 -35.19 7.45
CA LEU A 596 30.57 -35.17 6.03
C LEU A 596 31.26 -36.27 5.22
N ARG A 597 32.33 -36.87 5.76
CA ARG A 597 33.19 -37.86 5.08
C ARG A 597 32.44 -38.94 4.32
N ASP A 598 31.53 -39.67 4.98
CA ASP A 598 30.89 -40.85 4.37
C ASP A 598 29.91 -40.44 3.27
N ALA A 599 29.18 -39.35 3.48
CA ALA A 599 28.26 -38.80 2.49
C ALA A 599 29.01 -38.25 1.27
N ILE A 600 30.17 -37.60 1.46
CA ILE A 600 31.02 -37.15 0.36
C ILE A 600 31.59 -38.35 -0.39
N LYS A 601 32.16 -39.35 0.30
CA LYS A 601 32.66 -40.58 -0.34
C LYS A 601 31.59 -41.31 -1.15
N ALA A 602 30.34 -41.30 -0.67
CA ALA A 602 29.22 -41.91 -1.38
C ALA A 602 28.85 -41.18 -2.68
N ASN A 603 29.07 -39.86 -2.76
CA ASN A 603 28.59 -39.03 -3.87
C ASN A 603 29.69 -38.44 -4.77
N ALA A 604 30.96 -38.48 -4.35
CA ALA A 604 32.11 -37.99 -5.10
C ALA A 604 32.77 -39.09 -5.95
N ALA A 605 33.58 -38.69 -6.93
CA ALA A 605 34.45 -39.58 -7.69
C ALA A 605 35.44 -40.29 -6.76
N SER A 606 35.74 -41.57 -7.06
CA SER A 606 36.74 -42.33 -6.29
C SER A 606 38.10 -41.62 -6.32
N GLY A 607 38.66 -41.31 -5.15
CA GLY A 607 39.91 -40.56 -5.01
C GLY A 607 39.81 -39.06 -5.34
N GLY A 608 38.62 -38.55 -5.69
CA GLY A 608 38.38 -37.15 -6.04
C GLY A 608 37.86 -36.28 -4.91
N ALA A 609 37.83 -36.77 -3.67
CA ALA A 609 37.42 -36.02 -2.49
C ALA A 609 38.65 -35.62 -1.66
N PHE A 610 38.85 -34.31 -1.48
CA PHE A 610 39.95 -33.75 -0.72
C PHE A 610 39.41 -32.92 0.46
N VAL A 611 40.21 -32.80 1.52
CA VAL A 611 39.88 -31.99 2.69
C VAL A 611 40.94 -30.90 2.83
N TRP A 612 40.49 -29.67 3.10
CA TRP A 612 41.34 -28.55 3.47
C TRP A 612 40.86 -27.96 4.79
N ASN A 613 41.69 -28.02 5.83
CA ASN A 613 41.34 -27.48 7.14
C ASN A 613 41.98 -26.09 7.32
N THR A 614 41.15 -25.05 7.39
CA THR A 614 41.63 -23.64 7.40
C THR A 614 42.38 -23.30 8.69
N GLN A 615 42.08 -23.96 9.80
CA GLN A 615 42.77 -23.78 11.08
C GLN A 615 44.24 -24.21 10.99
N THR A 616 44.53 -25.32 10.32
CA THR A 616 45.88 -25.90 10.25
C THR A 616 46.64 -25.53 8.98
N GLN A 617 45.93 -25.27 7.87
CA GLN A 617 46.52 -25.03 6.56
C GLN A 617 46.36 -23.58 6.08
N GLY A 618 45.60 -22.74 6.79
CA GLY A 618 45.31 -21.36 6.40
C GLY A 618 44.30 -21.25 5.25
N ALA A 619 44.20 -20.05 4.69
CA ALA A 619 43.27 -19.74 3.60
C ALA A 619 43.52 -20.63 2.37
N VAL A 620 42.44 -21.12 1.76
CA VAL A 620 42.52 -22.02 0.61
C VAL A 620 43.03 -21.27 -0.62
N PRO A 621 44.14 -21.68 -1.26
CA PRO A 621 44.60 -21.09 -2.52
C PRO A 621 43.62 -21.33 -3.67
N LEU A 622 43.53 -20.39 -4.62
CA LEU A 622 42.61 -20.49 -5.77
C LEU A 622 42.86 -21.76 -6.60
N ASP A 623 44.11 -22.15 -6.82
CA ASP A 623 44.47 -23.34 -7.61
C ASP A 623 43.98 -24.65 -6.95
N GLN A 624 43.75 -24.64 -5.64
CA GLN A 624 43.17 -25.79 -4.93
C GLN A 624 41.67 -25.84 -5.12
N LEU A 625 40.97 -24.70 -5.04
CA LEU A 625 39.54 -24.62 -5.34
C LEU A 625 39.23 -25.09 -6.77
N GLN A 626 40.07 -24.69 -7.74
CA GLN A 626 39.90 -25.01 -9.16
C GLN A 626 40.10 -26.49 -9.52
N ARG A 627 40.64 -27.33 -8.61
CA ARG A 627 40.80 -28.77 -8.84
C ARG A 627 39.51 -29.57 -8.62
N ALA A 628 38.51 -28.97 -7.97
CA ALA A 628 37.27 -29.63 -7.64
C ALA A 628 36.11 -29.14 -8.52
N ASP A 629 35.28 -30.09 -8.97
CA ASP A 629 34.02 -29.78 -9.64
C ASP A 629 33.06 -29.03 -8.69
N ILE A 630 33.05 -29.42 -7.40
CA ILE A 630 32.27 -28.80 -6.32
C ILE A 630 33.17 -28.49 -5.13
N VAL A 631 33.07 -27.27 -4.61
CA VAL A 631 33.63 -26.88 -3.30
C VAL A 631 32.50 -26.88 -2.27
N ILE A 632 32.68 -27.61 -1.17
CA ILE A 632 31.84 -27.50 0.03
C ILE A 632 32.59 -26.64 1.03
N TRP A 633 31.98 -25.54 1.46
CA TRP A 633 32.50 -24.68 2.52
C TRP A 633 31.68 -24.90 3.78
N ALA A 634 32.24 -25.62 4.74
CA ALA A 634 31.56 -26.00 5.98
C ALA A 634 32.12 -25.21 7.17
N THR A 635 31.27 -24.40 7.81
CA THR A 635 31.68 -23.54 8.94
C THR A 635 31.21 -24.06 10.30
N GLY A 636 30.42 -25.13 10.33
CA GLY A 636 29.95 -25.78 11.55
C GLY A 636 29.26 -24.82 12.53
N GLU A 637 29.87 -24.67 13.71
CA GLU A 637 29.41 -23.80 14.81
C GLU A 637 30.05 -22.40 14.83
N GLN A 638 30.94 -22.08 13.89
CA GLN A 638 31.57 -20.77 13.82
C GLN A 638 30.55 -19.66 13.51
N TYR A 639 30.69 -18.49 14.15
CA TYR A 639 29.70 -17.41 14.11
C TYR A 639 30.27 -15.98 14.06
N GLN A 640 31.60 -15.81 13.99
CA GLN A 640 32.27 -14.50 13.93
C GLN A 640 33.36 -14.37 12.86
N ASN A 641 33.76 -15.49 12.25
CA ASN A 641 34.79 -15.54 11.21
C ASN A 641 34.43 -16.61 10.17
N THR A 642 33.15 -16.73 9.85
CA THR A 642 32.67 -17.60 8.77
C THR A 642 33.03 -16.97 7.43
N ILE A 643 33.76 -17.70 6.57
CA ILE A 643 34.12 -17.23 5.21
C ILE A 643 34.70 -15.80 5.25
N THR A 644 35.95 -15.67 5.70
CA THR A 644 36.59 -14.37 5.90
C THR A 644 36.61 -13.52 4.62
N PRO A 645 36.84 -12.19 4.69
CA PRO A 645 36.94 -11.36 3.47
C PRO A 645 37.96 -11.87 2.45
N GLN A 646 39.04 -12.49 2.91
CA GLN A 646 40.03 -13.15 2.04
C GLN A 646 39.42 -14.36 1.33
N ASP A 647 38.72 -15.23 2.05
CA ASP A 647 38.03 -16.40 1.49
C ASP A 647 36.96 -15.99 0.48
N GLN A 648 36.17 -14.96 0.80
CA GLN A 648 35.16 -14.40 -0.11
C GLN A 648 35.78 -13.94 -1.43
N ASN A 649 36.96 -13.32 -1.39
CA ASN A 649 37.66 -12.88 -2.60
C ASN A 649 38.14 -14.08 -3.44
N THR A 650 38.71 -15.11 -2.80
CA THR A 650 39.14 -16.32 -3.51
C THR A 650 37.95 -17.08 -4.09
N LEU A 651 36.85 -17.20 -3.34
CA LEU A 651 35.61 -17.84 -3.80
C LEU A 651 34.98 -17.07 -4.97
N ARG A 652 35.04 -15.74 -4.98
CA ARG A 652 34.61 -14.95 -6.16
C ARG A 652 35.43 -15.32 -7.40
N GLN A 653 36.74 -15.46 -7.27
CA GLN A 653 37.60 -15.85 -8.39
C GLN A 653 37.29 -17.27 -8.87
N TYR A 654 37.06 -18.20 -7.94
CA TYR A 654 36.63 -19.57 -8.25
C TYR A 654 35.29 -19.59 -9.01
N LEU A 655 34.28 -18.88 -8.51
CA LEU A 655 32.96 -18.81 -9.14
C LEU A 655 32.99 -18.05 -10.47
N ALA A 656 33.84 -17.03 -10.62
CA ALA A 656 34.06 -16.34 -11.90
C ALA A 656 34.63 -17.29 -12.98
N GLY A 657 35.39 -18.30 -12.57
CA GLY A 657 35.88 -19.40 -13.41
C GLY A 657 34.87 -20.51 -13.69
N GLY A 658 33.63 -20.37 -13.22
CA GLY A 658 32.56 -21.35 -13.41
C GLY A 658 32.47 -22.45 -12.34
N GLY A 659 33.04 -22.18 -11.16
CA GLY A 659 32.99 -23.08 -10.01
C GLY A 659 31.57 -23.36 -9.49
N ARG A 660 31.45 -24.36 -8.62
CA ARG A 660 30.20 -24.76 -7.97
C ARG A 660 30.40 -24.81 -6.47
N LEU A 661 29.59 -24.08 -5.72
CA LEU A 661 29.80 -23.87 -4.29
C LEU A 661 28.59 -24.34 -3.47
N LEU A 662 28.84 -25.11 -2.42
CA LEU A 662 27.87 -25.41 -1.37
C LEU A 662 28.37 -24.79 -0.06
N VAL A 663 27.62 -23.86 0.49
CA VAL A 663 27.89 -23.25 1.81
C VAL A 663 26.96 -23.87 2.85
N THR A 664 27.53 -24.32 3.98
CA THR A 664 26.77 -24.92 5.08
C THR A 664 27.35 -24.49 6.44
N GLY A 665 26.46 -24.08 7.33
CA GLY A 665 26.78 -23.61 8.67
C GLY A 665 25.57 -22.91 9.27
N GLN A 666 25.44 -22.93 10.59
CA GLN A 666 24.23 -22.40 11.24
C GLN A 666 24.20 -20.86 11.28
N ASP A 667 25.37 -20.22 11.41
CA ASP A 667 25.50 -18.78 11.69
C ASP A 667 26.17 -17.97 10.55
N VAL A 668 26.22 -18.53 9.34
CA VAL A 668 26.88 -17.86 8.20
C VAL A 668 26.18 -16.54 7.86
N GLY A 669 24.85 -16.51 7.93
CA GLY A 669 24.03 -15.32 7.76
C GLY A 669 24.18 -14.33 8.92
N TYR A 670 24.23 -14.80 10.17
CA TYR A 670 24.48 -13.93 11.33
C TYR A 670 25.80 -13.16 11.22
N ASP A 671 26.84 -13.80 10.70
CA ASP A 671 28.16 -13.21 10.58
C ASP A 671 28.32 -12.39 9.29
N ILE A 672 28.20 -13.03 8.12
CA ILE A 672 28.49 -12.38 6.83
C ILE A 672 27.24 -12.00 6.03
N GLY A 673 26.04 -12.06 6.60
CA GLY A 673 24.78 -11.81 5.89
C GLY A 673 24.66 -10.42 5.26
N ASN A 674 25.41 -9.43 5.77
CA ASN A 674 25.50 -8.08 5.19
C ASN A 674 26.59 -7.92 4.12
N SER A 675 27.45 -8.92 3.92
CA SER A 675 28.55 -8.85 2.96
C SER A 675 28.02 -8.87 1.51
N ASP A 676 28.76 -8.22 0.61
CA ASP A 676 28.48 -8.29 -0.82
C ASP A 676 28.61 -9.71 -1.38
N PHE A 677 29.42 -10.57 -0.75
CA PHE A 677 29.54 -11.96 -1.15
C PHE A 677 28.20 -12.68 -0.92
N TYR A 678 27.68 -12.59 0.30
CA TYR A 678 26.43 -13.25 0.67
C TYR A 678 25.25 -12.77 -0.18
N ARG A 679 25.15 -11.45 -0.40
CA ARG A 679 24.00 -10.85 -1.09
C ARG A 679 24.10 -10.89 -2.61
N SER A 680 25.29 -10.68 -3.18
CA SER A 680 25.45 -10.54 -4.63
C SER A 680 25.98 -11.80 -5.31
N VAL A 681 26.75 -12.62 -4.59
CA VAL A 681 27.35 -13.86 -5.13
C VAL A 681 26.51 -15.07 -4.77
N LEU A 682 26.19 -15.25 -3.48
CA LEU A 682 25.27 -16.33 -3.06
C LEU A 682 23.81 -15.99 -3.35
N LYS A 683 23.51 -14.74 -3.70
CA LYS A 683 22.13 -14.23 -3.94
C LYS A 683 21.20 -14.61 -2.79
N THR A 684 21.70 -14.49 -1.56
CA THR A 684 20.97 -14.84 -0.34
C THR A 684 20.84 -13.61 0.55
N ARG A 685 19.72 -13.49 1.26
CA ARG A 685 19.51 -12.45 2.29
C ARG A 685 19.37 -13.10 3.65
N PHE A 686 20.03 -12.56 4.67
CA PHE A 686 19.86 -13.02 6.05
C PHE A 686 18.58 -12.43 6.66
N VAL A 687 17.68 -13.29 7.14
CA VAL A 687 16.34 -12.89 7.60
C VAL A 687 16.21 -12.93 9.11
N ALA A 688 16.65 -14.03 9.72
CA ALA A 688 16.59 -14.22 11.17
C ALA A 688 17.69 -15.16 11.64
N ASP A 689 18.16 -14.92 12.86
CA ASP A 689 19.26 -15.63 13.52
C ASP A 689 18.90 -17.06 13.90
N SER A 690 17.61 -17.37 14.04
CA SER A 690 17.19 -18.74 14.29
C SER A 690 15.83 -19.04 13.71
N SER A 691 15.67 -20.26 13.20
CA SER A 691 14.42 -20.76 12.67
C SER A 691 13.35 -21.04 13.75
N GLY A 692 13.75 -21.22 15.01
CA GLY A 692 12.86 -21.68 16.08
C GLY A 692 12.38 -23.12 15.96
N THR A 693 12.79 -23.85 14.92
CA THR A 693 12.39 -25.25 14.69
C THR A 693 13.53 -26.07 14.05
N PRO A 694 13.78 -27.31 14.50
CA PRO A 694 14.77 -28.18 13.86
C PRO A 694 14.29 -28.78 12.53
N LYS A 695 13.01 -28.58 12.15
CA LYS A 695 12.40 -29.28 11.01
C LYS A 695 12.34 -28.39 9.77
N PHE A 696 12.65 -28.94 8.60
CA PHE A 696 12.46 -28.27 7.31
C PHE A 696 12.06 -29.26 6.22
N VAL A 697 11.50 -28.76 5.13
CA VAL A 697 11.08 -29.58 3.97
C VAL A 697 11.60 -28.97 2.68
N THR A 698 12.23 -29.79 1.83
CA THR A 698 12.65 -29.37 0.49
C THR A 698 11.45 -29.17 -0.43
N ARG A 699 11.60 -28.32 -1.46
CA ARG A 699 10.60 -28.03 -2.49
C ARG A 699 11.27 -27.81 -3.85
N GLY A 700 10.46 -27.80 -4.91
CA GLY A 700 10.91 -27.43 -6.25
C GLY A 700 12.02 -28.34 -6.77
N ALA A 701 13.17 -27.75 -7.12
CA ALA A 701 14.31 -28.47 -7.69
C ALA A 701 14.89 -29.56 -6.76
N PHE A 702 14.63 -29.49 -5.45
CA PHE A 702 15.11 -30.43 -4.43
C PHE A 702 14.04 -31.48 -4.02
N GLY A 703 12.91 -31.56 -4.75
CA GLY A 703 11.82 -32.49 -4.43
C GLY A 703 11.05 -32.10 -3.17
N ASN A 704 10.26 -33.00 -2.60
CA ASN A 704 9.43 -32.77 -1.41
C ASN A 704 9.79 -33.75 -0.28
N THR A 705 10.91 -33.51 0.39
CA THR A 705 11.43 -34.40 1.43
C THR A 705 11.58 -33.65 2.75
N ALA A 706 11.10 -34.26 3.85
CA ALA A 706 11.22 -33.70 5.18
C ALA A 706 12.53 -34.10 5.86
N PHE A 707 13.14 -33.14 6.56
CA PHE A 707 14.39 -33.27 7.28
C PHE A 707 14.23 -32.78 8.72
N THR A 708 15.09 -33.27 9.61
CA THR A 708 15.12 -32.87 11.02
C THR A 708 16.57 -32.74 11.46
N LEU A 709 16.94 -31.54 11.90
CA LEU A 709 18.22 -31.25 12.55
C LEU A 709 18.25 -31.84 13.96
N ASN A 710 19.45 -32.15 14.44
CA ASN A 710 19.70 -32.74 15.75
C ASN A 710 18.96 -34.08 15.96
N ALA A 711 18.62 -34.79 14.89
CA ALA A 711 18.08 -36.14 14.99
C ALA A 711 19.11 -37.13 15.55
N GLN A 712 18.65 -38.26 16.07
CA GLN A 712 19.54 -39.32 16.57
C GLN A 712 20.58 -39.72 15.49
N GLY A 713 21.84 -39.78 15.88
CA GLY A 713 22.96 -40.09 14.98
C GLY A 713 23.53 -38.89 14.20
N SER A 714 22.96 -37.68 14.37
CA SER A 714 23.62 -36.43 13.94
C SER A 714 24.68 -35.98 14.95
N ALA A 715 25.43 -34.93 14.62
CA ALA A 715 26.35 -34.28 15.56
C ALA A 715 25.62 -33.59 16.74
N GLY A 716 24.33 -33.30 16.59
CA GLY A 716 23.53 -32.70 17.67
C GLY A 716 24.03 -31.32 18.09
N ASN A 717 24.56 -30.52 17.16
CA ASN A 717 25.26 -29.26 17.42
C ASN A 717 24.60 -28.03 16.76
N GLN A 718 23.34 -28.14 16.31
CA GLN A 718 22.60 -27.02 15.73
C GLN A 718 21.83 -26.27 16.82
N TYR A 719 22.13 -25.00 17.01
CA TYR A 719 21.55 -24.10 18.01
C TYR A 719 20.84 -22.91 17.36
N TYR A 720 21.49 -22.26 16.40
CA TYR A 720 21.01 -21.07 15.68
C TYR A 720 21.02 -21.31 14.17
N PRO A 721 20.19 -22.21 13.63
CA PRO A 721 20.07 -22.31 12.19
C PRO A 721 19.40 -21.05 11.61
N ASP A 722 20.14 -20.31 10.80
CA ASP A 722 19.67 -19.11 10.09
C ASP A 722 18.41 -19.35 9.26
N VAL A 723 17.58 -18.32 9.20
CA VAL A 723 16.55 -18.16 8.16
C VAL A 723 17.09 -17.31 7.03
N ILE A 724 16.97 -17.83 5.81
CA ILE A 724 17.52 -17.21 4.61
C ILE A 724 16.49 -16.93 3.52
N ALA A 725 16.61 -15.72 2.98
CA ALA A 725 16.03 -15.04 1.83
C ALA A 725 16.55 -15.45 0.44
N ASP A 726 15.73 -15.70 -0.57
CA ASP A 726 16.21 -15.52 -1.96
C ASP A 726 16.35 -14.02 -2.33
N LEU A 727 17.17 -13.74 -3.35
CA LEU A 727 17.39 -12.43 -3.97
C LEU A 727 17.42 -12.62 -5.49
N ASN A 728 16.98 -11.62 -6.27
CA ASN A 728 16.85 -11.67 -7.74
C ASN A 728 17.87 -12.59 -8.45
N GLY A 729 17.36 -13.71 -8.98
CA GLY A 729 18.13 -14.74 -9.67
C GLY A 729 18.34 -16.04 -8.87
N SER A 730 18.01 -16.07 -7.58
CA SER A 730 18.01 -17.28 -6.75
C SER A 730 16.60 -17.73 -6.37
N GLN A 731 16.52 -18.91 -5.74
CA GLN A 731 15.27 -19.54 -5.34
C GLN A 731 15.41 -20.23 -3.99
N VAL A 732 14.42 -20.05 -3.11
CA VAL A 732 14.25 -20.91 -1.92
C VAL A 732 13.77 -22.31 -2.32
N VAL A 733 14.54 -23.34 -1.95
CA VAL A 733 14.24 -24.76 -2.25
C VAL A 733 14.05 -25.60 -1.00
N ALA A 734 14.07 -25.01 0.19
CA ALA A 734 13.62 -25.65 1.41
C ALA A 734 13.04 -24.63 2.37
N SER A 735 11.94 -24.97 3.04
CA SER A 735 11.27 -24.10 4.01
C SER A 735 11.29 -24.73 5.40
N TRP A 736 11.48 -23.91 6.44
CA TRP A 736 11.36 -24.34 7.83
C TRP A 736 9.92 -24.76 8.16
N GLY A 737 9.73 -25.88 8.86
CA GLY A 737 8.42 -26.45 9.24
C GLY A 737 8.10 -27.82 8.63
N SER A 738 6.80 -28.15 8.53
CA SER A 738 6.27 -29.36 7.87
C SER A 738 6.02 -29.14 6.37
N ALA A 739 5.71 -30.19 5.61
CA ALA A 739 5.62 -30.12 4.14
C ALA A 739 4.61 -29.07 3.64
N ASN A 740 3.57 -28.81 4.44
CA ASN A 740 2.55 -27.78 4.20
C ASN A 740 2.73 -26.51 5.04
N ALA A 741 3.79 -26.42 5.84
CA ALA A 741 4.11 -25.18 6.54
C ALA A 741 4.62 -24.16 5.53
N ASN A 742 3.79 -23.16 5.24
CA ASN A 742 4.31 -21.87 4.79
C ASN A 742 5.10 -21.30 5.96
N ALA A 743 6.31 -20.77 5.74
CA ALA A 743 7.27 -20.28 6.73
C ALA A 743 6.66 -19.36 7.81
N GLY A 744 5.95 -19.95 8.76
CA GLY A 744 5.10 -19.27 9.72
C GLY A 744 5.75 -19.27 11.09
N THR A 745 5.89 -18.07 11.65
CA THR A 745 6.45 -17.80 12.99
C THR A 745 7.92 -18.20 13.14
N ILE A 746 8.78 -17.36 12.59
CA ILE A 746 10.20 -17.42 12.92
C ILE A 746 10.39 -16.73 14.25
N THR A 747 10.95 -17.46 15.20
CA THR A 747 11.29 -16.95 16.51
C THR A 747 12.78 -16.74 16.55
N ALA A 748 13.21 -15.53 16.92
CA ALA A 748 14.60 -15.20 17.22
C ALA A 748 15.07 -15.85 18.53
N GLN A 749 14.94 -17.17 18.60
CA GLN A 749 15.27 -18.00 19.74
C GLN A 749 15.91 -19.26 19.20
N SER A 750 17.01 -19.65 19.82
CA SER A 750 17.70 -20.89 19.50
C SER A 750 16.74 -22.08 19.53
N ILE A 751 16.97 -23.06 18.66
CA ILE A 751 16.14 -24.27 18.58
C ILE A 751 16.35 -25.21 19.78
N ARG A 752 17.35 -24.93 20.62
CA ARG A 752 17.68 -25.56 21.89
C ARG A 752 18.63 -24.67 22.69
N VAL A 753 18.83 -24.95 23.97
CA VAL A 753 19.78 -24.20 24.81
C VAL A 753 21.19 -24.30 24.24
N ASP A 754 21.82 -23.15 24.00
CA ASP A 754 23.22 -23.06 23.58
C ASP A 754 24.14 -23.24 24.80
N PRO A 755 25.03 -24.26 24.82
CA PRO A 755 26.00 -24.44 25.91
C PRO A 755 27.03 -23.30 25.97
N ASN A 756 27.26 -22.58 24.86
CA ASN A 756 28.14 -21.42 24.82
C ASN A 756 27.40 -20.17 25.31
N LYS A 757 27.50 -19.90 26.61
CA LYS A 757 26.84 -18.75 27.25
C LYS A 757 27.24 -17.39 26.65
N ASN A 758 28.49 -17.25 26.18
CA ASN A 758 28.97 -16.00 25.61
C ASN A 758 28.35 -15.74 24.23
N ARG A 759 28.29 -16.77 23.37
CA ARG A 759 27.59 -16.70 22.08
C ARG A 759 26.11 -16.38 22.28
N ALA A 760 25.46 -17.08 23.21
CA ALA A 760 24.06 -16.83 23.56
C ALA A 760 23.82 -15.39 24.06
N GLN A 761 24.69 -14.88 24.95
CA GLN A 761 24.57 -13.50 25.45
C GLN A 761 24.80 -12.47 24.33
N GLN A 762 25.82 -12.65 23.50
CA GLN A 762 26.12 -11.74 22.40
C GLN A 762 24.95 -11.66 21.40
N LYS A 763 24.37 -12.80 21.02
CA LYS A 763 23.22 -12.84 20.10
C LYS A 763 21.97 -12.15 20.67
N VAL A 764 21.85 -12.10 22.00
CA VAL A 764 20.81 -11.32 22.70
C VAL A 764 21.09 -9.82 22.63
N GLU A 765 22.36 -9.41 22.75
CA GLU A 765 22.81 -8.02 22.78
C GLU A 765 22.93 -7.39 21.38
N ASP A 766 23.27 -8.19 20.36
CA ASP A 766 23.51 -7.75 18.97
C ASP A 766 22.59 -8.51 17.98
N PRO A 767 21.28 -8.21 17.95
CA PRO A 767 20.37 -8.80 16.98
C PRO A 767 20.67 -8.32 15.56
N ARG A 768 21.11 -9.21 14.67
CA ARG A 768 21.54 -8.88 13.30
C ARG A 768 20.54 -9.19 12.20
N GLY A 769 19.61 -10.13 12.42
CA GLY A 769 18.61 -10.49 11.42
C GLY A 769 17.63 -9.36 11.15
N LEU A 770 16.98 -9.39 9.98
CA LEU A 770 16.00 -8.39 9.56
C LEU A 770 14.84 -8.31 10.56
N VAL A 771 14.34 -9.48 10.96
CA VAL A 771 13.22 -9.66 11.89
C VAL A 771 13.57 -9.15 13.29
N GLU A 772 14.78 -9.43 13.77
CA GLU A 772 15.27 -9.09 15.10
C GLU A 772 15.56 -7.60 15.23
N ARG A 773 16.11 -6.99 14.19
CA ARG A 773 16.30 -5.53 14.14
C ARG A 773 14.96 -4.80 14.13
N LEU A 774 13.94 -5.34 13.47
CA LEU A 774 12.58 -4.81 13.53
C LEU A 774 11.99 -4.97 14.94
N ALA A 775 12.06 -6.16 15.54
CA ALA A 775 11.51 -6.40 16.88
C ALA A 775 12.19 -5.55 17.98
N ALA A 776 13.52 -5.39 17.93
CA ALA A 776 14.28 -4.65 18.94
C ALA A 776 14.06 -3.13 18.88
N ASN A 777 14.03 -2.55 17.68
CA ASN A 777 13.88 -1.10 17.50
C ASN A 777 12.47 -0.59 17.83
N VAL A 778 11.47 -1.44 17.66
CA VAL A 778 10.05 -1.07 17.74
C VAL A 778 9.58 -0.95 19.17
N ILE A 779 10.07 -1.82 20.05
CA ILE A 779 9.45 -2.01 21.36
C ILE A 779 10.18 -1.23 22.43
N GLY A 780 11.51 -1.13 22.33
CA GLY A 780 12.30 -0.24 23.17
C GLY A 780 11.96 1.24 22.93
N SER A 781 11.54 1.63 21.72
CA SER A 781 11.21 3.03 21.42
C SER A 781 9.74 3.37 21.66
N ILE A 782 8.78 2.49 21.29
CA ILE A 782 7.34 2.73 21.50
C ILE A 782 7.00 2.77 22.98
N LEU A 783 7.47 1.81 23.80
CA LEU A 783 7.15 1.81 25.24
C LEU A 783 7.80 2.97 25.99
N ASN A 784 9.01 3.40 25.60
CA ASN A 784 9.66 4.53 26.26
C ASN A 784 9.04 5.88 25.89
N GLN A 785 8.61 6.07 24.64
CA GLN A 785 7.99 7.33 24.19
C GLN A 785 6.50 7.43 24.57
N VAL A 786 5.76 6.32 24.56
CA VAL A 786 4.34 6.32 24.91
C VAL A 786 4.15 6.21 26.43
N LEU A 787 5.01 5.54 27.20
CA LEU A 787 4.67 5.09 28.56
C LEU A 787 5.66 5.43 29.68
N GLY A 788 6.69 6.25 29.43
CA GLY A 788 7.54 6.74 30.54
C GLY A 788 8.33 5.63 31.25
N GLY A 789 8.90 4.67 30.51
CA GLY A 789 10.10 3.95 30.96
C GLY A 789 9.93 2.54 31.55
N GLN A 790 8.80 1.85 31.41
CA GLN A 790 8.72 0.44 31.84
C GLN A 790 9.09 -0.55 30.72
N GLN A 791 10.17 -1.31 30.95
CA GLN A 791 10.67 -2.37 30.08
C GLN A 791 9.81 -3.65 30.22
N PRO A 792 9.36 -4.27 29.11
CA PRO A 792 8.69 -5.57 29.16
C PRO A 792 9.65 -6.72 29.49
N THR A 793 9.13 -7.75 30.17
CA THR A 793 9.86 -8.96 30.58
C THR A 793 9.96 -10.04 29.49
N GLN A 794 9.34 -9.88 28.31
CA GLN A 794 9.47 -10.82 27.19
C GLN A 794 9.47 -10.12 25.82
N ARG A 795 10.42 -10.50 24.95
CA ARG A 795 10.55 -10.00 23.57
C ARG A 795 9.50 -10.65 22.66
N PRO A 796 8.75 -9.89 21.85
CA PRO A 796 7.76 -10.49 20.94
C PRO A 796 8.35 -10.95 19.62
N ARG A 797 7.53 -11.72 18.90
CA ARG A 797 7.88 -12.52 17.73
C ARG A 797 7.40 -11.82 16.46
N VAL A 798 8.32 -11.47 15.56
CA VAL A 798 8.05 -10.98 14.19
C VAL A 798 8.34 -12.13 13.22
N THR A 799 7.59 -12.27 12.11
CA THR A 799 7.77 -13.40 11.18
C THR A 799 8.42 -12.94 9.86
N ALA A 800 9.21 -13.80 9.19
CA ALA A 800 9.85 -13.45 7.91
C ALA A 800 8.84 -13.16 6.79
N GLN A 801 7.72 -13.88 6.76
CA GLN A 801 6.66 -13.63 5.78
C GLN A 801 6.08 -12.22 5.93
N ASN A 802 6.00 -11.71 7.15
CA ASN A 802 5.55 -10.34 7.40
C ASN A 802 6.61 -9.30 6.99
N ALA A 803 7.89 -9.68 6.89
CA ALA A 803 8.94 -8.82 6.37
C ALA A 803 8.99 -8.74 4.82
N GLY A 804 8.06 -9.40 4.11
CA GLY A 804 7.99 -9.39 2.65
C GLY A 804 9.02 -10.32 1.98
N GLU A 805 9.45 -11.35 2.70
CA GLU A 805 10.54 -12.26 2.30
C GLU A 805 10.03 -13.64 1.88
N ASN A 806 10.50 -14.16 0.74
CA ASN A 806 10.38 -15.59 0.43
C ASN A 806 11.52 -16.33 1.16
N ALA A 807 11.25 -16.80 2.38
CA ALA A 807 12.26 -17.29 3.32
C ALA A 807 12.20 -18.78 3.60
N GLY A 808 13.37 -19.37 3.86
CA GLY A 808 13.53 -20.80 4.10
C GLY A 808 14.88 -21.20 4.69
N ALA A 809 15.19 -22.49 4.55
CA ALA A 809 16.39 -23.14 5.07
C ALA A 809 17.50 -23.28 4.01
N ILE A 810 17.13 -23.32 2.72
CA ILE A 810 18.08 -23.51 1.60
C ILE A 810 17.70 -22.56 0.46
N VAL A 811 18.69 -21.80 -0.02
CA VAL A 811 18.61 -20.94 -1.21
C VAL A 811 19.59 -21.46 -2.27
N VAL A 812 19.15 -21.52 -3.52
CA VAL A 812 19.98 -21.92 -4.66
C VAL A 812 20.04 -20.80 -5.69
N ASN A 813 21.21 -20.59 -6.29
CA ASN A 813 21.44 -19.53 -7.27
C ASN A 813 22.06 -20.12 -8.54
N ASP A 814 21.39 -19.94 -9.68
CA ASP A 814 21.93 -20.25 -11.00
C ASP A 814 22.28 -18.95 -11.73
N ALA A 815 23.57 -18.59 -11.68
CA ALA A 815 24.07 -17.37 -12.31
C ALA A 815 24.44 -17.59 -13.79
N GLY A 816 24.11 -18.75 -14.37
CA GLY A 816 24.46 -19.16 -15.72
C GLY A 816 25.93 -19.57 -15.89
N LYS A 817 26.87 -18.78 -15.34
CA LYS A 817 28.30 -19.14 -15.33
C LYS A 817 28.69 -20.06 -14.18
N TYR A 818 28.00 -19.95 -13.03
CA TYR A 818 28.26 -20.73 -11.83
C TYR A 818 26.97 -21.04 -11.11
N ARG A 819 27.03 -22.00 -10.17
CA ARG A 819 25.91 -22.35 -9.29
C ARG A 819 26.31 -22.40 -7.84
N THR A 820 25.42 -21.96 -6.96
CA THR A 820 25.62 -22.04 -5.51
C THR A 820 24.41 -22.60 -4.78
N VAL A 821 24.66 -23.41 -3.75
CA VAL A 821 23.67 -23.83 -2.75
C VAL A 821 24.09 -23.23 -1.41
N ASN A 822 23.23 -22.45 -0.78
CA ASN A 822 23.46 -21.86 0.52
C ASN A 822 22.46 -22.43 1.53
N MET A 823 22.96 -23.00 2.63
CA MET A 823 22.15 -23.61 3.68
C MET A 823 22.30 -22.80 4.98
N GLY A 824 21.19 -22.38 5.57
CA GLY A 824 21.17 -21.70 6.88
C GLY A 824 21.36 -22.67 8.07
N PHE A 825 22.05 -23.79 7.84
CA PHE A 825 22.32 -24.80 8.85
C PHE A 825 23.55 -25.63 8.46
N GLY A 826 24.16 -26.27 9.45
CA GLY A 826 25.23 -27.24 9.26
C GLY A 826 24.72 -28.63 8.87
N LEU A 827 25.24 -29.20 7.78
CA LEU A 827 24.91 -30.54 7.29
C LEU A 827 25.27 -31.66 8.30
N GLU A 828 26.20 -31.40 9.22
CA GLU A 828 26.53 -32.28 10.34
C GLU A 828 25.37 -32.45 11.33
N GLY A 829 24.44 -31.48 11.36
CA GLY A 829 23.21 -31.52 12.14
C GLY A 829 22.17 -32.54 11.64
N LEU A 830 22.37 -33.16 10.48
CA LEU A 830 21.48 -34.19 9.94
C LEU A 830 21.93 -35.62 10.31
N SER A 831 20.99 -36.56 10.32
CA SER A 831 21.32 -37.99 10.39
C SER A 831 22.15 -38.42 9.16
N PRO A 832 22.94 -39.52 9.22
CA PRO A 832 23.76 -39.96 8.09
C PRO A 832 22.97 -40.17 6.79
N ASN A 833 21.78 -40.78 6.87
CA ASN A 833 20.92 -41.02 5.71
C ASN A 833 20.37 -39.71 5.13
N SER A 834 19.88 -38.83 5.98
CA SER A 834 19.37 -37.51 5.59
C SER A 834 20.45 -36.64 4.96
N ARG A 835 21.65 -36.64 5.56
CA ARG A 835 22.83 -35.93 5.06
C ARG A 835 23.24 -36.44 3.68
N ASN A 836 23.33 -37.76 3.50
CA ASN A 836 23.65 -38.37 2.22
C ASN A 836 22.62 -37.99 1.14
N LEU A 837 21.32 -38.05 1.45
CA LEU A 837 20.25 -37.69 0.52
C LEU A 837 20.32 -36.21 0.10
N LEU A 838 20.55 -35.31 1.05
CA LEU A 838 20.60 -33.88 0.76
C LEU A 838 21.86 -33.50 -0.03
N ILE A 839 23.03 -34.07 0.32
CA ILE A 839 24.27 -33.89 -0.44
C ILE A 839 24.09 -34.39 -1.87
N LYS A 840 23.52 -35.59 -2.07
CA LYS A 840 23.22 -36.11 -3.40
C LYS A 840 22.34 -35.14 -4.19
N THR A 841 21.25 -34.68 -3.60
CA THR A 841 20.32 -33.73 -4.23
C THR A 841 21.01 -32.41 -4.60
N SER A 842 21.85 -31.87 -3.71
CA SER A 842 22.62 -30.65 -3.98
C SER A 842 23.65 -30.84 -5.09
N PHE A 843 24.36 -31.97 -5.11
CA PHE A 843 25.33 -32.28 -6.18
C PHE A 843 24.63 -32.44 -7.53
N ASP A 844 23.54 -33.21 -7.57
CA ASP A 844 22.74 -33.39 -8.79
C ASP A 844 22.23 -32.05 -9.33
N TRP A 845 21.95 -31.07 -8.47
CA TRP A 845 21.54 -29.72 -8.89
C TRP A 845 22.72 -28.84 -9.33
N LEU A 846 23.84 -28.88 -8.60
CA LEU A 846 25.05 -28.10 -8.94
C LEU A 846 25.67 -28.56 -10.27
N MET A 847 25.57 -29.84 -10.60
CA MET A 847 26.20 -30.45 -11.78
C MET A 847 25.36 -30.40 -13.06
N ARG A 848 24.07 -30.06 -12.96
CA ARG A 848 23.22 -29.73 -14.12
C ARG A 848 23.73 -28.46 -14.80
#